data_AF-A0A4Y2PXE0-F1
#
_entry.id   AF-A0A4Y2PXE0-F1
#
_cell.length_a   1.000
_cell.length_b   1.000
_cell.length_c   1.000
_cell.angle_alpha   90.00
_cell.angle_beta   90.00
_cell.angle_gamma   90.00
#
_symmetry.space_group_name_H-M   'P 1'
#
loop_
_entity.id
_entity.type
_entity.pdbx_description
1 polymer ?
#
loop_
_entity_poly.entity_id
_entity_poly.type
_entity_poly.pdbx_seq_one_letter_code
_entity_poly.pdbx_strand_id
1 'polypeptide(L)'
;MEASKLDKKHMPQRATSAVWYDRPQANSYTYFEGERSITWSEANKCCPKDIFPACHNAEDSVTVSGPKDSLKVFVDALKAENIFVREVDSCGYAFHSQYILPAVGNFQIDLEKVIPNPKPRISRWISSSYPEQEWDEPSAKLAGASYFVKNLVSPVLFHESLLHVPKDAIVIEIAPHHQLQAILKRVIGPHAEYFGLMKRNEDNRVHLLSSLGRLYTTGLNPDIEKLYPQVQFPVPKGTPMISPLIKWDHSESWRVAKWDKNTNRSQMITEVNVGSDESPDKCILDHRVDGRCLYPATGYLVLVWKVLAEIKGKDVMSLPVTFEEVKIHRATVLSKEASTKFLVDISNAGEFEISEGGMTVCTGRVYSQEESVKTDSSELLESNDLKSLPLNQNDIYKELKLRGYDYGPAFQGLAGADIEGNKGLLKWTGEWVVFLDTMLQISILGSPKRALCLPTRIQNIKIDPVLHKTVMNSARKEYNGLPVFYEKNTKRIISGGVELKHLKTSVAPRNQGKQIPLLEEYRFIPYNETKILSKSDEEILGRYIHVCSSLAKTILELSGKNKDQIYNVMERFKEADELIESYLKSYTDNHVLLKSLSGIINTATSNDLTQHVKNYVNSYLSERDKDLLSQTMLQEIPLRTVMDVVLENAASRRLKILEIADTSVPLSTKISEFFRTLGALKVNYLIAHSKSDILEKSNLPSGNFELSSWDPKSNLTFKDIDLCVMKFLNHPSKGHRQILGNVLATLKDNGFILLLQRTCLVPAEIILSAVGETVLPIHTESDLEKTFKDLKLQVICKKSDSLASTMYLLRKSPDIPYEDIVIPVIGDKYEKWVDELSEKITIASMSSDPKRIWLVSEASNNSGIIGLVNCLRQEPGGSSIRCVFTSKGAPKLPEFNLENQFYQDIAQKDLTMNVFKGGSWGSFRHLTMSEDDGKVETKHAYLNILTRGDLSSLVWVDSQLKYFREPADSILCQVYYAPLNFRDVMLASGKLPADAIPGDLALQDCILGLEFSDRLENGQRVMGLVPAKGLATTVAADPNFMWDVPDDWSLEEASTVPVAYSTAYYALIMRGHLRKGERVLIHSGSGGVGQAAIAIALSLGCEVFTTVGKC
;
A
#
# COMPACT_ATOMS: atom_id res chain seq x y z
N MET A 1 -41.38 19.08 57.24
CA MET A 1 -42.32 19.22 58.37
C MET A 1 -42.87 17.82 58.61
N GLU A 2 -42.69 17.09 59.70
CA GLU A 2 -42.19 17.32 61.06
C GLU A 2 -41.19 16.20 61.41
N ALA A 3 -39.93 16.56 61.66
CA ALA A 3 -38.99 15.77 62.47
C ALA A 3 -37.91 16.73 63.01
N SER A 4 -38.36 17.90 63.49
CA SER A 4 -37.66 18.59 64.56
C SER A 4 -37.80 17.74 65.82
N LYS A 5 -36.69 17.57 66.55
CA LYS A 5 -36.52 16.85 67.83
C LYS A 5 -35.97 15.43 67.69
N LEU A 6 -34.67 15.33 67.45
CA LEU A 6 -33.83 14.50 68.32
C LEU A 6 -32.68 15.37 68.82
N ASP A 7 -32.65 15.45 70.14
CA ASP A 7 -31.97 16.42 70.97
C ASP A 7 -30.44 16.38 70.78
N LYS A 8 -29.83 17.57 70.79
CA LYS A 8 -28.38 17.79 70.92
C LYS A 8 -27.88 17.45 72.34
N LYS A 9 -28.31 16.35 72.93
CA LYS A 9 -27.86 15.88 74.24
C LYS A 9 -27.57 14.39 74.19
N HIS A 10 -26.29 14.07 74.37
CA HIS A 10 -25.72 12.74 74.62
C HIS A 10 -25.22 11.96 73.41
N MET A 11 -24.18 12.49 72.75
CA MET A 11 -23.01 11.65 72.42
C MET A 11 -21.79 12.33 73.04
N PRO A 12 -20.99 11.64 73.87
CA PRO A 12 -19.88 12.27 74.58
C PRO A 12 -18.71 12.48 73.61
N GLN A 13 -18.65 13.64 72.95
CA GLN A 13 -17.39 14.20 72.44
C GLN A 13 -16.36 14.44 73.57
N ARG A 14 -16.75 14.25 74.83
CA ARG A 14 -15.87 14.36 76.01
C ARG A 14 -15.05 13.11 76.34
N ALA A 15 -15.32 11.94 75.77
CA ALA A 15 -14.57 10.73 76.12
C ALA A 15 -13.17 10.69 75.49
N THR A 16 -13.00 11.23 74.28
CA THR A 16 -11.69 11.29 73.60
C THR A 16 -10.95 12.59 73.82
N SER A 17 -11.56 13.68 74.33
CA SER A 17 -10.84 14.95 74.53
C SER A 17 -10.34 15.13 75.96
N ALA A 18 -11.03 14.56 76.97
CA ALA A 18 -10.70 14.78 78.38
C ALA A 18 -9.54 13.90 78.90
N VAL A 19 -9.16 12.84 78.17
CA VAL A 19 -8.12 11.89 78.59
C VAL A 19 -6.69 12.36 78.20
N TRP A 20 -6.56 13.33 77.29
CA TRP A 20 -5.29 13.66 76.62
C TRP A 20 -4.66 15.02 76.99
N TYR A 21 -5.20 15.73 77.98
CA TYR A 21 -4.82 17.12 78.24
C TYR A 21 -3.50 17.33 79.01
N ASP A 22 -2.83 16.27 79.49
CA ASP A 22 -1.70 16.39 80.44
C ASP A 22 -0.44 15.54 80.10
N ARG A 23 -0.04 15.43 78.81
CA ARG A 23 1.15 14.63 78.39
C ARG A 23 1.94 15.25 77.23
N PRO A 24 3.24 14.94 77.06
CA PRO A 24 4.17 15.69 76.21
C PRO A 24 3.80 15.70 74.72
N GLN A 25 4.10 16.82 74.04
CA GLN A 25 3.89 17.00 72.60
C GLN A 25 4.70 15.96 71.80
N ALA A 26 4.06 15.20 70.92
CA ALA A 26 4.69 14.21 70.04
C ALA A 26 4.22 14.42 68.58
N ASN A 27 4.94 13.94 67.57
CA ASN A 27 4.51 14.07 66.15
C ASN A 27 4.56 12.68 65.46
N SER A 28 4.04 12.58 64.24
CA SER A 28 4.19 11.40 63.38
C SER A 28 4.64 11.82 61.97
N TYR A 29 5.51 11.04 61.33
CA TYR A 29 5.99 11.28 59.97
C TYR A 29 5.75 10.04 59.09
N THR A 30 5.29 10.24 57.86
CA THR A 30 5.09 9.17 56.88
C THR A 30 6.12 9.25 55.76
N TYR A 31 6.75 8.14 55.45
CA TYR A 31 7.70 8.04 54.35
C TYR A 31 6.98 7.83 53.01
N PHE A 32 7.48 8.52 51.98
CA PHE A 32 7.10 8.31 50.59
C PHE A 32 8.36 8.37 49.72
N GLU A 33 8.42 7.64 48.63
CA GLU A 33 8.98 8.00 47.32
C GLU A 33 10.35 8.74 47.16
N GLY A 34 11.41 7.98 46.91
CA GLY A 34 12.67 8.38 46.25
C GLY A 34 13.36 7.15 45.62
N GLU A 35 14.49 7.29 44.91
CA GLU A 35 15.27 6.14 44.36
C GLU A 35 15.68 5.09 45.41
N ARG A 36 15.57 5.45 46.69
CA ARG A 36 15.74 4.58 47.85
C ARG A 36 14.61 4.86 48.86
N SER A 37 13.82 3.86 49.18
CA SER A 37 12.76 3.86 50.21
C SER A 37 13.10 2.88 51.34
N ILE A 38 12.39 2.92 52.48
CA ILE A 38 12.61 2.03 53.63
C ILE A 38 11.47 1.03 53.79
N THR A 39 11.81 -0.25 53.81
CA THR A 39 10.87 -1.35 54.06
C THR A 39 10.48 -1.44 55.53
N TRP A 40 9.40 -2.16 55.86
CA TRP A 40 8.99 -2.43 57.24
C TRP A 40 10.09 -3.10 58.08
N SER A 41 10.86 -4.02 57.49
CA SER A 41 11.98 -4.68 58.17
C SER A 41 13.13 -3.72 58.47
N GLU A 42 13.44 -2.83 57.53
CA GLU A 42 14.48 -1.81 57.70
C GLU A 42 14.07 -0.78 58.74
N ALA A 43 12.82 -0.29 58.70
CA ALA A 43 12.30 0.63 59.69
C ALA A 43 12.41 0.06 61.12
N ASN A 44 12.10 -1.21 61.32
CA ASN A 44 12.26 -1.87 62.62
C ASN A 44 13.72 -2.01 63.09
N LYS A 45 14.70 -1.96 62.16
CA LYS A 45 16.13 -2.05 62.48
C LYS A 45 16.78 -0.68 62.68
N CYS A 46 16.37 0.33 61.90
CA CYS A 46 17.03 1.63 61.85
C CYS A 46 16.37 2.70 62.73
N CYS A 47 15.13 2.49 63.23
CA CYS A 47 14.50 3.44 64.14
C CYS A 47 15.25 3.55 65.48
N PRO A 48 15.51 4.77 65.96
CA PRO A 48 15.98 5.02 67.33
C PRO A 48 15.05 4.40 68.39
N LYS A 49 15.57 4.12 69.58
CA LYS A 49 14.84 3.41 70.66
C LYS A 49 13.52 4.08 71.10
N ASP A 50 13.36 5.37 70.83
CA ASP A 50 12.20 6.18 71.20
C ASP A 50 11.26 6.49 70.01
N ILE A 51 11.54 5.96 68.81
CA ILE A 51 10.74 6.06 67.59
C ILE A 51 10.25 4.67 67.16
N PHE A 52 8.99 4.57 66.76
CA PHE A 52 8.34 3.30 66.44
C PHE A 52 7.75 3.31 65.02
N PRO A 53 7.95 2.24 64.23
CA PRO A 53 7.13 1.98 63.04
C PRO A 53 5.66 1.82 63.43
N ALA A 54 4.81 2.67 62.86
CA ALA A 54 3.43 2.89 63.25
C ALA A 54 2.41 2.46 62.18
N CYS A 55 2.71 2.61 60.89
CA CYS A 55 1.84 2.12 59.81
C CYS A 55 2.68 1.50 58.69
N HIS A 56 2.36 0.28 58.27
CA HIS A 56 2.91 -0.37 57.09
C HIS A 56 1.98 -0.12 55.91
N ASN A 57 2.27 0.88 55.07
CA ASN A 57 1.36 1.34 54.01
C ASN A 57 1.53 0.57 52.69
N ALA A 58 2.78 0.30 52.31
CA ALA A 58 3.18 -0.55 51.17
C ALA A 58 4.50 -1.25 51.53
N GLU A 59 4.96 -2.20 50.71
CA GLU A 59 6.25 -2.92 50.90
C GLU A 59 7.41 -1.97 51.23
N ASP A 60 7.40 -0.79 50.61
CA ASP A 60 8.43 0.24 50.71
C ASP A 60 7.93 1.58 51.29
N SER A 61 6.75 1.61 51.94
CA SER A 61 6.17 2.82 52.53
C SER A 61 5.72 2.57 53.96
N VAL A 62 6.36 3.26 54.89
CA VAL A 62 6.14 3.14 56.33
C VAL A 62 5.81 4.49 56.94
N THR A 63 5.02 4.52 58.01
CA THR A 63 4.84 5.69 58.89
C THR A 63 5.52 5.40 60.21
N VAL A 64 6.29 6.35 60.74
CA VAL A 64 6.89 6.25 62.09
C VAL A 64 6.31 7.30 63.03
N SER A 65 6.35 6.98 64.31
CA SER A 65 5.69 7.74 65.37
C SER A 65 6.60 7.84 66.61
N GLY A 66 6.68 9.02 67.22
CA GLY A 66 7.62 9.27 68.32
C GLY A 66 7.66 10.73 68.79
N PRO A 67 8.61 11.09 69.68
CA PRO A 67 8.79 12.46 70.14
C PRO A 67 9.19 13.40 69.00
N LYS A 68 8.65 14.61 68.99
CA LYS A 68 8.85 15.59 67.90
C LYS A 68 10.33 15.89 67.64
N ASP A 69 11.11 16.09 68.70
CA ASP A 69 12.52 16.45 68.58
C ASP A 69 13.37 15.28 68.06
N SER A 70 13.15 14.07 68.58
CA SER A 70 13.83 12.85 68.11
C SER A 70 13.47 12.52 66.66
N LEU A 71 12.19 12.65 66.29
CA LEU A 71 11.74 12.45 64.91
C LEU A 71 12.38 13.45 63.96
N LYS A 72 12.49 14.72 64.34
CA LYS A 72 13.13 15.73 63.48
C LYS A 72 14.57 15.35 63.15
N VAL A 73 15.35 14.93 64.14
CA VAL A 73 16.73 14.46 63.95
C VAL A 73 16.78 13.23 63.02
N PHE A 74 15.87 12.27 63.21
CA PHE A 74 15.81 11.07 62.38
C PHE A 74 15.39 11.35 60.94
N VAL A 75 14.41 12.23 60.74
CA VAL A 75 13.96 12.67 59.40
C VAL A 75 15.06 13.41 58.66
N ASP A 76 15.80 14.28 59.35
CA ASP A 76 16.91 15.01 58.73
C ASP A 76 18.06 14.07 58.32
N ALA A 77 18.34 13.02 59.11
CA ALA A 77 19.30 11.98 58.75
C ALA A 77 18.86 11.18 57.51
N LEU A 78 17.58 10.81 57.40
CA LEU A 78 17.05 10.07 56.24
C LEU A 78 17.03 10.92 54.97
N LYS A 79 16.70 12.21 55.09
CA LYS A 79 16.80 13.15 53.96
C LYS A 79 18.24 13.29 53.45
N ALA A 80 19.24 13.22 54.35
CA ALA A 80 20.65 13.24 53.96
C ALA A 80 21.07 11.98 53.17
N GLU A 81 20.33 10.87 53.30
CA GLU A 81 20.51 9.64 52.51
C GLU A 81 19.64 9.60 51.23
N ASN A 82 19.08 10.74 50.80
CA ASN A 82 18.13 10.85 49.68
C ASN A 82 16.84 10.02 49.83
N ILE A 83 16.44 9.71 51.07
CA ILE A 83 15.15 9.07 51.37
C ILE A 83 14.11 10.18 51.56
N PHE A 84 13.01 10.13 50.80
CA PHE A 84 11.96 11.14 50.89
C PHE A 84 11.06 10.89 52.10
N VAL A 85 10.68 12.00 52.74
CA VAL A 85 9.91 11.98 53.99
C VAL A 85 8.84 13.06 53.93
N ARG A 86 7.61 12.70 54.27
CA ARG A 86 6.47 13.61 54.35
C ARG A 86 5.90 13.65 55.75
N GLU A 87 5.71 14.84 56.29
CA GLU A 87 5.03 14.99 57.57
C GLU A 87 3.54 14.67 57.42
N VAL A 88 2.99 13.95 58.41
CA VAL A 88 1.56 13.71 58.52
C VAL A 88 1.05 14.44 59.75
N ASP A 89 0.04 15.27 59.52
CA ASP A 89 -0.59 16.02 60.61
C ASP A 89 -1.29 15.04 61.56
N SER A 90 -0.68 14.86 62.72
CA SER A 90 -1.08 13.95 63.78
C SER A 90 -1.71 14.70 64.96
N CYS A 91 -2.02 15.99 64.80
CA CYS A 91 -2.56 16.85 65.86
C CYS A 91 -1.69 16.88 67.13
N GLY A 92 -0.39 16.59 67.02
CA GLY A 92 0.54 16.60 68.16
C GLY A 92 0.56 15.31 69.00
N TYR A 93 0.12 14.17 68.44
CA TYR A 93 0.12 12.87 69.12
C TYR A 93 0.84 11.77 68.32
N ALA A 94 1.63 10.95 69.01
CA ALA A 94 2.31 9.78 68.42
C ALA A 94 1.39 8.55 68.42
N PHE A 95 0.39 8.52 67.52
CA PHE A 95 -0.51 7.37 67.37
C PHE A 95 0.23 6.08 66.99
N HIS A 96 -0.37 4.92 67.33
CA HIS A 96 0.16 3.58 67.04
C HIS A 96 1.56 3.34 67.64
N SER A 97 1.79 3.87 68.84
CA SER A 97 3.05 3.74 69.57
C SER A 97 2.82 3.56 71.07
N GLN A 98 3.89 3.22 71.80
CA GLN A 98 3.85 3.09 73.25
C GLN A 98 3.46 4.38 73.99
N TYR A 99 3.56 5.56 73.34
CA TYR A 99 3.20 6.83 73.95
C TYR A 99 1.69 7.00 74.19
N ILE A 100 0.88 6.15 73.56
CA ILE A 100 -0.59 6.09 73.74
C ILE A 100 -0.96 5.25 74.97
N LEU A 101 -0.12 4.29 75.39
CA LEU A 101 -0.40 3.36 76.50
C LEU A 101 -0.92 4.02 77.79
N PRO A 102 -0.40 5.17 78.24
CA PRO A 102 -0.86 5.73 79.50
C PRO A 102 -2.29 6.27 79.48
N ALA A 103 -2.87 6.51 78.30
CA ALA A 103 -4.26 6.91 78.13
C ALA A 103 -5.21 5.70 77.97
N VAL A 104 -4.67 4.52 77.68
CA VAL A 104 -5.43 3.30 77.33
C VAL A 104 -6.40 2.87 78.43
N GLY A 105 -5.96 2.82 79.70
CA GLY A 105 -6.79 2.29 80.78
C GLY A 105 -8.09 3.07 80.99
N ASN A 106 -7.98 4.40 81.10
CA ASN A 106 -9.16 5.27 81.24
C ASN A 106 -10.00 5.28 79.96
N PHE A 107 -9.35 5.28 78.80
CA PHE A 107 -10.03 5.25 77.51
C PHE A 107 -10.83 3.97 77.29
N GLN A 108 -10.29 2.82 77.70
CA GLN A 108 -10.99 1.53 77.63
C GLN A 108 -12.24 1.52 78.50
N ILE A 109 -12.13 1.96 79.76
CA ILE A 109 -13.28 2.06 80.69
C ILE A 109 -14.38 2.94 80.11
N ASP A 110 -14.03 4.05 79.48
CA ASP A 110 -15.01 4.94 78.86
C ASP A 110 -15.59 4.35 77.57
N LEU A 111 -14.80 3.65 76.76
CA LEU A 111 -15.31 2.92 75.59
C LEU A 111 -16.24 1.77 75.97
N GLU A 112 -15.99 1.08 77.08
CA GLU A 112 -16.88 0.01 77.58
C GLU A 112 -18.26 0.56 77.97
N LYS A 113 -18.33 1.81 78.44
CA LYS A 113 -19.62 2.51 78.67
C LYS A 113 -20.32 2.87 77.37
N VAL A 114 -19.57 3.21 76.32
CA VAL A 114 -20.11 3.57 74.99
C VAL A 114 -20.52 2.33 74.20
N ILE A 115 -19.80 1.23 74.34
CA ILE A 115 -19.99 -0.04 73.64
C ILE A 115 -20.18 -1.18 74.66
N PRO A 116 -21.28 -1.17 75.43
CA PRO A 116 -21.50 -2.16 76.49
C PRO A 116 -21.76 -3.56 75.92
N ASN A 117 -22.29 -3.66 74.69
CA ASN A 117 -22.61 -4.91 74.01
C ASN A 117 -21.88 -4.96 72.66
N PRO A 118 -20.62 -5.43 72.61
CA PRO A 118 -19.83 -5.42 71.38
C PRO A 118 -20.38 -6.42 70.36
N LYS A 119 -20.51 -5.97 69.11
CA LYS A 119 -21.04 -6.79 68.01
C LYS A 119 -19.93 -7.63 67.35
N PRO A 120 -20.24 -8.84 66.85
CA PRO A 120 -19.27 -9.64 66.11
C PRO A 120 -18.85 -8.96 64.81
N ARG A 121 -17.54 -8.97 64.53
CA ARG A 121 -16.96 -8.62 63.23
C ARG A 121 -17.24 -9.76 62.26
N ILE A 122 -17.52 -9.41 61.01
CA ILE A 122 -17.71 -10.38 59.92
C ILE A 122 -16.42 -10.54 59.12
N SER A 123 -16.24 -11.67 58.45
CA SER A 123 -15.04 -11.99 57.65
C SER A 123 -14.75 -10.99 56.53
N ARG A 124 -15.74 -10.23 56.06
CA ARG A 124 -15.56 -9.13 55.09
C ARG A 124 -14.76 -7.95 55.64
N TRP A 125 -14.66 -7.81 56.96
CA TRP A 125 -13.86 -6.76 57.59
C TRP A 125 -12.47 -7.30 57.93
N ILE A 126 -11.54 -7.10 57.01
CA ILE A 126 -10.11 -7.38 57.20
C ILE A 126 -9.54 -6.41 58.25
N SER A 127 -8.89 -6.95 59.28
CA SER A 127 -8.33 -6.12 60.37
C SER A 127 -6.93 -5.65 60.01
N SER A 128 -6.68 -4.34 60.06
CA SER A 128 -5.33 -3.77 59.96
C SER A 128 -4.66 -3.57 61.32
N SER A 129 -5.31 -3.94 62.43
CA SER A 129 -4.79 -3.70 63.80
C SER A 129 -4.38 -4.97 64.52
N TYR A 130 -4.62 -6.13 63.90
CA TYR A 130 -4.22 -7.44 64.39
C TYR A 130 -3.47 -8.12 63.26
N PRO A 131 -2.32 -8.77 63.55
CA PRO A 131 -1.71 -9.72 62.64
C PRO A 131 -2.72 -10.78 62.22
N GLU A 132 -2.61 -11.29 61.00
CA GLU A 132 -3.54 -12.29 60.45
C GLU A 132 -3.67 -13.53 61.35
N GLN A 133 -2.56 -13.95 61.98
CA GLN A 133 -2.56 -15.09 62.90
C GLN A 133 -3.42 -14.88 64.16
N GLU A 134 -3.70 -13.62 64.53
CA GLU A 134 -4.47 -13.25 65.72
C GLU A 134 -5.93 -12.89 65.40
N TRP A 135 -6.38 -12.96 64.14
CA TRP A 135 -7.76 -12.60 63.78
C TRP A 135 -8.80 -13.48 64.47
N ASP A 136 -8.42 -14.69 64.86
CA ASP A 136 -9.30 -15.63 65.55
C ASP A 136 -9.45 -15.38 67.05
N GLU A 137 -8.67 -14.46 67.64
CA GLU A 137 -8.75 -14.13 69.05
C GLU A 137 -10.12 -13.57 69.43
N PRO A 138 -10.63 -13.85 70.65
CA PRO A 138 -11.89 -13.27 71.14
C PRO A 138 -11.93 -11.74 71.07
N SER A 139 -10.78 -11.09 71.32
CA SER A 139 -10.64 -9.63 71.26
C SER A 139 -10.68 -9.08 69.83
N ALA A 140 -10.26 -9.88 68.84
CA ALA A 140 -10.30 -9.56 67.42
C ALA A 140 -11.67 -9.84 66.78
N LYS A 141 -12.44 -10.81 67.30
CA LYS A 141 -13.76 -11.18 66.75
C LYS A 141 -14.88 -10.19 67.06
N LEU A 142 -14.69 -9.30 68.02
CA LEU A 142 -15.70 -8.36 68.48
C LEU A 142 -15.27 -6.92 68.20
N ALA A 143 -16.20 -6.10 67.70
CA ALA A 143 -16.02 -4.65 67.57
C ALA A 143 -16.26 -3.97 68.94
N GLY A 144 -15.44 -4.32 69.93
CA GLY A 144 -15.54 -3.87 71.32
C GLY A 144 -14.47 -2.88 71.72
N ALA A 145 -14.54 -2.40 72.97
CA ALA A 145 -13.58 -1.45 73.52
C ALA A 145 -12.13 -1.94 73.40
N SER A 146 -11.88 -3.21 73.69
CA SER A 146 -10.56 -3.84 73.57
C SER A 146 -9.99 -3.78 72.14
N TYR A 147 -10.83 -3.96 71.11
CA TYR A 147 -10.43 -3.90 69.71
C TYR A 147 -10.00 -2.48 69.32
N PHE A 148 -10.83 -1.47 69.64
CA PHE A 148 -10.55 -0.08 69.30
C PHE A 148 -9.36 0.49 70.10
N VAL A 149 -9.18 0.02 71.33
CA VAL A 149 -7.97 0.31 72.12
C VAL A 149 -6.73 -0.27 71.44
N LYS A 150 -6.78 -1.55 71.01
CA LYS A 150 -5.65 -2.16 70.30
C LYS A 150 -5.38 -1.46 68.97
N ASN A 151 -6.41 -1.03 68.23
CA ASN A 151 -6.26 -0.22 67.01
C ASN A 151 -5.45 1.06 67.23
N LEU A 152 -5.62 1.76 68.35
CA LEU A 152 -4.91 3.02 68.63
C LEU A 152 -3.45 2.83 69.06
N VAL A 153 -3.13 1.67 69.66
CA VAL A 153 -1.82 1.40 70.26
C VAL A 153 -0.94 0.57 69.34
N SER A 154 -1.52 -0.41 68.66
CA SER A 154 -0.80 -1.32 67.77
C SER A 154 -0.54 -0.67 66.40
N PRO A 155 0.52 -1.11 65.70
CA PRO A 155 0.78 -0.68 64.33
C PRO A 155 -0.37 -1.01 63.36
N VAL A 156 -0.54 -0.17 62.35
CA VAL A 156 -1.50 -0.38 61.26
C VAL A 156 -0.84 -1.20 60.15
N LEU A 157 -1.26 -2.46 60.01
CA LEU A 157 -0.83 -3.44 59.00
C LEU A 157 -1.63 -3.26 57.70
N PHE A 158 -1.48 -2.11 57.04
CA PHE A 158 -2.29 -1.73 55.89
C PHE A 158 -1.87 -2.49 54.62
N HIS A 159 -0.57 -2.63 54.36
CA HIS A 159 -0.03 -3.39 53.23
C HIS A 159 -0.53 -4.84 53.25
N GLU A 160 -0.43 -5.51 54.40
CA GLU A 160 -0.92 -6.87 54.61
C GLU A 160 -2.41 -6.97 54.35
N SER A 161 -3.19 -5.98 54.82
CA SER A 161 -4.63 -5.94 54.58
C SER A 161 -4.98 -5.80 53.10
N LEU A 162 -4.19 -5.03 52.33
CA LEU A 162 -4.40 -4.80 50.90
C LEU A 162 -4.07 -6.03 50.05
N LEU A 163 -3.21 -6.95 50.51
CA LEU A 163 -2.89 -8.19 49.79
C LEU A 163 -4.11 -9.13 49.63
N HIS A 164 -5.14 -8.96 50.46
CA HIS A 164 -6.40 -9.71 50.35
C HIS A 164 -7.39 -9.11 49.34
N VAL A 165 -7.08 -7.96 48.74
CA VAL A 165 -7.96 -7.32 47.74
C VAL A 165 -7.75 -7.98 46.37
N PRO A 166 -8.80 -8.43 45.67
CA PRO A 166 -8.69 -8.98 44.32
C PRO A 166 -8.08 -7.98 43.32
N LYS A 167 -7.35 -8.50 42.31
CA LYS A 167 -6.64 -7.66 41.33
C LYS A 167 -7.55 -6.87 40.40
N ASP A 168 -8.77 -7.33 40.18
CA ASP A 168 -9.83 -6.72 39.36
C ASP A 168 -10.91 -6.01 40.20
N ALA A 169 -10.60 -5.72 41.47
CA ALA A 169 -11.55 -5.11 42.39
C ALA A 169 -11.86 -3.64 42.05
N ILE A 170 -13.07 -3.22 42.43
CA ILE A 170 -13.46 -1.81 42.50
C ILE A 170 -13.14 -1.32 43.91
N VAL A 171 -12.18 -0.40 44.02
CA VAL A 171 -11.66 0.12 45.29
C VAL A 171 -12.18 1.54 45.52
N ILE A 172 -13.00 1.70 46.56
CA ILE A 172 -13.61 2.99 46.92
C ILE A 172 -12.96 3.52 48.20
N GLU A 173 -12.29 4.66 48.09
CA GLU A 173 -11.69 5.34 49.23
C GLU A 173 -12.72 6.25 49.91
N ILE A 174 -13.19 5.81 51.08
CA ILE A 174 -14.14 6.55 51.92
C ILE A 174 -13.35 7.45 52.87
N ALA A 175 -12.99 8.64 52.40
CA ALA A 175 -12.24 9.63 53.15
C ALA A 175 -12.64 11.06 52.75
N PRO A 176 -12.49 12.07 53.64
CA PRO A 176 -12.74 13.48 53.30
C PRO A 176 -11.74 14.04 52.27
N HIS A 177 -10.66 13.31 52.02
CA HIS A 177 -9.74 13.50 50.91
C HIS A 177 -9.11 12.14 50.57
N HIS A 178 -9.03 11.81 49.28
CA HIS A 178 -8.53 10.51 48.79
C HIS A 178 -6.98 10.38 48.82
N GLN A 179 -6.39 10.47 50.01
CA GLN A 179 -4.94 10.47 50.21
C GLN A 179 -4.26 9.12 49.90
N LEU A 180 -4.98 8.00 49.96
CA LEU A 180 -4.43 6.65 49.82
C LEU A 180 -4.38 6.15 48.37
N GLN A 181 -4.92 6.89 47.40
CA GLN A 181 -4.97 6.47 45.99
C GLN A 181 -3.63 5.99 45.43
N ALA A 182 -2.52 6.66 45.76
CA ALA A 182 -1.19 6.28 45.30
C ALA A 182 -0.75 4.92 45.88
N ILE A 183 -0.99 4.70 47.18
CA ILE A 183 -0.68 3.46 47.88
C ILE A 183 -1.56 2.32 47.35
N LEU A 184 -2.87 2.55 47.20
CA LEU A 184 -3.82 1.57 46.68
C LEU A 184 -3.45 1.09 45.26
N LYS A 185 -3.08 2.03 44.37
CA LYS A 185 -2.62 1.74 43.00
C LYS A 185 -1.32 0.93 42.98
N ARG A 186 -0.39 1.28 43.87
CA ARG A 186 0.91 0.64 43.98
C ARG A 186 0.80 -0.81 44.45
N VAL A 187 -0.02 -1.07 45.48
CA VAL A 187 -0.11 -2.40 46.11
C VAL A 187 -1.04 -3.35 45.34
N ILE A 188 -2.20 -2.88 44.87
CA ILE A 188 -3.20 -3.75 44.23
C ILE A 188 -2.93 -3.94 42.73
N GLY A 189 -2.43 -2.91 42.03
CA GLY A 189 -2.01 -2.98 40.63
C GLY A 189 -3.02 -2.44 39.60
N PRO A 190 -2.66 -2.40 38.30
CA PRO A 190 -3.37 -1.62 37.28
C PRO A 190 -4.70 -2.20 36.82
N HIS A 191 -5.05 -3.43 37.22
CA HIS A 191 -6.29 -4.10 36.82
C HIS A 191 -7.49 -3.73 37.70
N ALA A 192 -7.25 -3.10 38.85
CA ALA A 192 -8.29 -2.61 39.74
C ALA A 192 -8.71 -1.19 39.36
N GLU A 193 -9.95 -0.84 39.68
CA GLU A 193 -10.51 0.49 39.43
C GLU A 193 -10.60 1.28 40.74
N TYR A 194 -10.11 2.52 40.74
CA TYR A 194 -9.92 3.32 41.95
C TYR A 194 -10.77 4.59 41.96
N PHE A 195 -11.50 4.79 43.07
CA PHE A 195 -12.44 5.89 43.23
C PHE A 195 -12.20 6.64 44.52
N GLY A 196 -11.88 7.92 44.41
CA GLY A 196 -11.96 8.88 45.51
C GLY A 196 -13.35 9.50 45.56
N LEU A 197 -13.96 9.57 46.74
CA LEU A 197 -15.29 10.17 46.89
C LEU A 197 -15.25 11.69 47.16
N MET A 198 -14.15 12.18 47.73
CA MET A 198 -13.96 13.59 48.06
C MET A 198 -12.52 14.04 47.80
N LYS A 199 -12.37 15.30 47.36
CA LYS A 199 -11.07 15.92 47.09
C LYS A 199 -10.98 17.28 47.77
N ARG A 200 -9.87 17.51 48.46
CA ARG A 200 -9.59 18.76 49.14
C ARG A 200 -9.49 19.89 48.10
N ASN A 201 -10.06 21.05 48.44
CA ASN A 201 -10.10 22.24 47.59
C ASN A 201 -10.96 22.11 46.30
N GLU A 202 -11.92 21.17 46.24
CA GLU A 202 -12.89 21.04 45.14
C GLU A 202 -14.35 21.09 45.64
N ASP A 203 -15.32 21.31 44.73
CA ASP A 203 -16.74 21.12 45.03
C ASP A 203 -17.07 19.63 45.13
N ASN A 204 -17.08 19.13 46.36
CA ASN A 204 -17.29 17.72 46.65
C ASN A 204 -18.67 17.18 46.21
N ARG A 205 -19.67 18.04 45.96
CA ARG A 205 -20.97 17.58 45.43
C ARG A 205 -20.82 17.09 43.99
N VAL A 206 -20.11 17.87 43.17
CA VAL A 206 -19.82 17.52 41.78
C VAL A 206 -18.86 16.35 41.71
N HIS A 207 -17.82 16.35 42.56
CA HIS A 207 -16.85 15.26 42.62
C HIS A 207 -17.50 13.92 42.99
N LEU A 208 -18.36 13.90 44.02
CA LEU A 208 -19.08 12.70 44.43
C LEU A 208 -20.01 12.17 43.33
N LEU A 209 -20.82 13.03 42.70
CA LEU A 209 -21.71 12.64 41.59
C LEU A 209 -20.93 12.12 40.39
N SER A 210 -19.77 12.74 40.09
CA SER A 210 -18.88 12.28 39.03
C SER A 210 -18.29 10.90 39.35
N SER A 211 -17.86 10.66 40.60
CA SER A 211 -17.37 9.36 41.03
C SER A 211 -18.47 8.28 40.99
N LEU A 212 -19.71 8.61 41.36
CA LEU A 212 -20.87 7.71 41.21
C LEU A 212 -21.18 7.40 39.73
N GLY A 213 -21.11 8.41 38.85
CA GLY A 213 -21.26 8.20 37.41
C GLY A 213 -20.16 7.30 36.85
N ARG A 214 -18.91 7.47 37.30
CA ARG A 214 -17.81 6.58 36.91
C ARG A 214 -18.04 5.15 37.41
N LEU A 215 -18.51 4.98 38.66
CA LEU A 215 -18.87 3.65 39.19
C LEU A 215 -19.94 2.98 38.32
N TYR A 216 -20.92 3.74 37.82
CA TYR A 216 -21.92 3.23 36.88
C TYR A 216 -21.32 2.76 35.55
N THR A 217 -20.44 3.57 34.96
CA THR A 217 -19.77 3.19 33.69
C THR A 217 -18.85 1.98 33.83
N THR A 218 -18.32 1.72 35.04
CA THR A 218 -17.52 0.52 35.35
C THR A 218 -18.38 -0.73 35.53
N GLY A 219 -19.71 -0.60 35.59
CA GLY A 219 -20.66 -1.72 35.65
C GLY A 219 -21.38 -1.89 36.99
N LEU A 220 -21.20 -0.98 37.95
CA LEU A 220 -22.02 -0.96 39.16
C LEU A 220 -23.35 -0.25 38.93
N ASN A 221 -24.37 -0.55 39.74
CA ASN A 221 -25.65 0.15 39.70
C ASN A 221 -25.89 0.86 41.04
N PRO A 222 -25.31 2.06 41.26
CA PRO A 222 -25.57 2.82 42.48
C PRO A 222 -27.03 3.29 42.51
N ASP A 223 -27.68 3.13 43.68
CA ASP A 223 -29.06 3.58 43.97
C ASP A 223 -29.12 5.13 44.09
N ILE A 224 -28.93 5.83 42.97
CA ILE A 224 -28.85 7.29 42.94
C ILE A 224 -30.16 7.96 43.39
N GLU A 225 -31.30 7.28 43.26
CA GLU A 225 -32.61 7.75 43.69
C GLU A 225 -32.72 7.96 45.21
N LYS A 226 -31.82 7.37 46.01
CA LYS A 226 -31.75 7.63 47.46
C LYS A 226 -31.07 8.95 47.81
N LEU A 227 -30.40 9.61 46.84
CA LEU A 227 -29.67 10.86 47.05
C LEU A 227 -30.54 12.11 46.92
N TYR A 228 -31.74 11.99 46.35
CA TYR A 228 -32.67 13.10 46.14
C TYR A 228 -34.09 12.71 46.59
N PRO A 229 -35.00 13.69 46.79
CA PRO A 229 -36.36 13.40 47.21
C PRO A 229 -37.09 12.45 46.25
N GLN A 230 -37.92 11.55 46.79
CA GLN A 230 -38.67 10.60 45.97
C GLN A 230 -39.53 11.31 44.92
N VAL A 231 -39.42 10.83 43.67
CA VAL A 231 -40.23 11.30 42.55
C VAL A 231 -41.67 10.82 42.73
N GLN A 232 -42.64 11.71 42.50
CA GLN A 232 -44.06 11.36 42.52
C GLN A 232 -44.46 10.69 41.21
N PHE A 233 -44.98 9.47 41.31
CA PHE A 233 -45.58 8.73 40.20
C PHE A 233 -47.11 8.73 40.33
N PRO A 234 -47.87 8.73 39.21
CA PRO A 234 -47.41 8.69 37.81
C PRO A 234 -46.78 10.01 37.36
N VAL A 235 -45.93 9.94 36.33
CA VAL A 235 -45.26 11.13 35.77
C VAL A 235 -46.26 12.08 35.09
N PRO A 236 -45.96 13.39 35.01
CA PRO A 236 -46.83 14.37 34.35
C PRO A 236 -47.11 14.09 32.86
N LYS A 237 -48.26 14.56 32.37
CA LYS A 237 -48.57 14.58 30.93
C LYS A 237 -47.60 15.51 30.20
N GLY A 238 -46.90 14.99 29.18
CA GLY A 238 -45.86 15.71 28.45
C GLY A 238 -44.43 15.32 28.84
N THR A 239 -44.25 14.41 29.80
CA THR A 239 -42.94 13.78 30.04
C THR A 239 -42.46 13.09 28.74
N PRO A 240 -41.21 13.34 28.29
CA PRO A 240 -40.68 12.76 27.05
C PRO A 240 -40.76 11.23 26.99
N MET A 241 -41.02 10.70 25.78
CA MET A 241 -41.02 9.25 25.55
C MET A 241 -39.60 8.68 25.61
N ILE A 242 -39.44 7.52 26.25
CA ILE A 242 -38.16 6.80 26.33
C ILE A 242 -37.93 5.94 25.07
N SER A 243 -38.97 5.33 24.50
CA SER A 243 -38.83 4.40 23.37
C SER A 243 -38.07 4.95 22.16
N PRO A 244 -38.17 6.24 21.75
CA PRO A 244 -37.39 6.76 20.63
C PRO A 244 -35.90 6.95 20.93
N LEU A 245 -35.51 6.94 22.20
CA LEU A 245 -34.13 7.11 22.65
C LEU A 245 -33.38 5.77 22.71
N ILE A 246 -34.09 4.64 22.76
CA ILE A 246 -33.50 3.29 22.74
C ILE A 246 -33.17 2.93 21.29
N LYS A 247 -31.88 2.92 20.97
CA LYS A 247 -31.36 2.51 19.66
C LYS A 247 -30.77 1.10 19.76
N TRP A 248 -31.11 0.27 18.80
CA TRP A 248 -30.52 -1.05 18.59
C TRP A 248 -29.49 -0.97 17.47
N ASP A 249 -28.58 -1.94 17.41
CA ASP A 249 -27.73 -2.13 16.25
C ASP A 249 -28.53 -2.84 15.14
N HIS A 250 -28.94 -2.08 14.13
CA HIS A 250 -29.63 -2.59 12.94
C HIS A 250 -28.68 -2.67 11.72
N SER A 251 -27.36 -2.75 11.94
CA SER A 251 -26.39 -2.86 10.84
C SER A 251 -26.54 -4.17 10.05
N GLU A 252 -26.92 -5.26 10.71
CA GLU A 252 -27.20 -6.54 10.05
C GLU A 252 -28.60 -6.56 9.41
N SER A 253 -28.63 -6.84 8.10
CA SER A 253 -29.87 -6.96 7.33
C SER A 253 -30.26 -8.41 7.13
N TRP A 254 -31.53 -8.73 7.38
CA TRP A 254 -32.07 -10.09 7.30
C TRP A 254 -32.83 -10.31 5.98
N ARG A 255 -32.91 -11.58 5.52
CA ARG A 255 -33.61 -11.93 4.28
C ARG A 255 -35.12 -11.66 4.40
N VAL A 256 -35.62 -10.72 3.60
CA VAL A 256 -37.05 -10.42 3.49
C VAL A 256 -37.64 -11.20 2.31
N ALA A 257 -38.68 -12.00 2.58
CA ALA A 257 -39.39 -12.74 1.53
C ALA A 257 -40.00 -11.77 0.50
N LYS A 258 -39.71 -11.99 -0.80
CA LYS A 258 -40.32 -11.26 -1.92
C LYS A 258 -41.31 -12.17 -2.63
N TRP A 259 -42.55 -11.72 -2.79
CA TRP A 259 -43.61 -12.49 -3.45
C TRP A 259 -43.73 -12.08 -4.92
N ASP A 260 -43.14 -12.87 -5.84
CA ASP A 260 -43.32 -12.68 -7.29
C ASP A 260 -44.56 -13.43 -7.77
N LYS A 261 -45.45 -12.73 -8.49
CA LYS A 261 -46.80 -13.22 -8.88
C LYS A 261 -46.82 -14.10 -10.14
N ASN A 262 -45.70 -14.32 -10.83
CA ASN A 262 -45.65 -15.02 -12.11
C ASN A 262 -44.65 -16.21 -12.09
N THR A 263 -45.07 -17.37 -11.59
CA THR A 263 -44.30 -18.62 -11.76
C THR A 263 -44.87 -19.44 -12.93
N ASN A 264 -44.29 -19.24 -14.12
CA ASN A 264 -44.45 -20.19 -15.23
C ASN A 264 -43.59 -21.44 -14.96
N ARG A 265 -44.17 -22.64 -15.04
CA ARG A 265 -43.47 -23.91 -14.76
C ARG A 265 -42.30 -24.24 -15.70
N SER A 266 -42.21 -23.59 -16.87
CA SER A 266 -41.11 -23.79 -17.83
C SER A 266 -39.88 -22.92 -17.55
N GLN A 267 -40.01 -21.92 -16.68
CA GLN A 267 -38.96 -20.96 -16.36
C GLN A 267 -38.57 -21.06 -14.90
N MET A 268 -37.29 -21.31 -14.66
CA MET A 268 -36.76 -21.43 -13.30
C MET A 268 -35.59 -20.48 -13.08
N ILE A 269 -35.63 -19.74 -11.97
CA ILE A 269 -34.54 -18.87 -11.55
C ILE A 269 -33.68 -19.62 -10.54
N THR A 270 -32.42 -19.88 -10.89
CA THR A 270 -31.42 -20.46 -9.99
C THR A 270 -30.46 -19.39 -9.53
N GLU A 271 -30.33 -19.21 -8.22
CA GLU A 271 -29.41 -18.26 -7.60
C GLU A 271 -28.13 -18.98 -7.19
N VAL A 272 -26.99 -18.48 -7.67
CA VAL A 272 -25.65 -18.95 -7.31
C VAL A 272 -25.03 -17.91 -6.39
N ASN A 273 -24.67 -18.30 -5.17
CA ASN A 273 -24.10 -17.40 -4.18
C ASN A 273 -22.72 -17.88 -3.74
N VAL A 274 -21.68 -17.15 -4.11
CA VAL A 274 -20.29 -17.48 -3.75
C VAL A 274 -19.74 -16.64 -2.57
N GLY A 275 -20.55 -15.73 -2.01
CA GLY A 275 -20.10 -14.77 -1.00
C GLY A 275 -20.07 -15.30 0.44
N SER A 276 -20.89 -16.32 0.75
CA SER A 276 -20.96 -16.92 2.09
C SER A 276 -20.02 -18.12 2.23
N ASP A 277 -19.35 -18.21 3.38
CA ASP A 277 -18.47 -19.33 3.72
C ASP A 277 -19.20 -20.68 3.82
N GLU A 278 -20.51 -20.65 4.09
CA GLU A 278 -21.39 -21.82 4.23
C GLU A 278 -22.05 -22.23 2.91
N SER A 279 -21.83 -21.49 1.82
CA SER A 279 -22.51 -21.76 0.55
C SER A 279 -21.97 -23.03 -0.13
N PRO A 280 -22.83 -23.91 -0.67
CA PRO A 280 -22.41 -25.05 -1.48
C PRO A 280 -21.71 -24.62 -2.78
N ASP A 281 -21.98 -23.42 -3.28
CA ASP A 281 -21.41 -22.88 -4.51
C ASP A 281 -19.99 -22.30 -4.33
N LYS A 282 -19.49 -22.22 -3.09
CA LYS A 282 -18.21 -21.59 -2.76
C LYS A 282 -17.03 -22.17 -3.55
N CYS A 283 -17.06 -23.47 -3.86
CA CYS A 283 -16.01 -24.13 -4.63
C CYS A 283 -15.84 -23.51 -6.03
N ILE A 284 -16.87 -22.86 -6.60
CA ILE A 284 -16.83 -22.19 -7.89
C ILE A 284 -15.85 -20.99 -7.88
N LEU A 285 -15.53 -20.42 -6.71
CA LEU A 285 -14.50 -19.39 -6.58
C LEU A 285 -13.11 -19.85 -7.05
N ASP A 286 -12.86 -21.16 -7.01
CA ASP A 286 -11.61 -21.75 -7.48
C ASP A 286 -11.56 -21.92 -9.01
N HIS A 287 -12.67 -21.74 -9.73
CA HIS A 287 -12.66 -21.64 -11.18
C HIS A 287 -12.21 -20.24 -11.62
N ARG A 288 -10.93 -19.96 -11.42
CA ARG A 288 -10.31 -18.68 -11.79
C ARG A 288 -9.59 -18.80 -13.12
N VAL A 289 -9.89 -17.88 -14.00
CA VAL A 289 -9.25 -17.76 -15.31
C VAL A 289 -8.81 -16.32 -15.49
N ASP A 290 -7.50 -16.15 -15.70
CA ASP A 290 -6.83 -14.86 -15.89
C ASP A 290 -7.18 -13.85 -14.77
N GLY A 291 -7.11 -14.35 -13.53
CA GLY A 291 -7.39 -13.64 -12.30
C GLY A 291 -8.85 -13.26 -12.05
N ARG A 292 -9.81 -13.70 -12.86
CA ARG A 292 -11.26 -13.51 -12.68
C ARG A 292 -11.91 -14.82 -12.27
N CYS A 293 -12.92 -14.78 -11.41
CA CYS A 293 -13.76 -15.95 -11.13
C CYS A 293 -14.84 -16.04 -12.21
N LEU A 294 -14.73 -17.02 -13.10
CA LEU A 294 -15.71 -17.25 -14.15
C LEU A 294 -16.64 -18.39 -13.72
N TYR A 295 -17.93 -18.25 -13.96
CA TYR A 295 -18.85 -19.38 -13.84
C TYR A 295 -18.48 -20.44 -14.90
N PRO A 296 -18.20 -21.69 -14.49
CA PRO A 296 -17.74 -22.73 -15.42
C PRO A 296 -18.76 -23.00 -16.52
N ALA A 297 -18.26 -23.25 -17.74
CA ALA A 297 -19.10 -23.69 -18.86
C ALA A 297 -19.93 -24.93 -18.53
N THR A 298 -19.35 -25.84 -17.75
CA THR A 298 -19.99 -27.06 -17.25
C THR A 298 -21.04 -26.79 -16.18
N GLY A 299 -20.95 -25.65 -15.47
CA GLY A 299 -21.96 -25.19 -14.53
C GLY A 299 -23.31 -24.97 -15.20
N TYR A 300 -23.32 -24.37 -16.40
CA TYR A 300 -24.54 -24.17 -17.19
C TYR A 300 -25.25 -25.50 -17.52
N LEU A 301 -24.48 -26.54 -17.86
CA LEU A 301 -25.02 -27.87 -18.15
C LEU A 301 -25.68 -28.46 -16.90
N VAL A 302 -25.02 -28.34 -15.74
CA VAL A 302 -25.56 -28.84 -14.47
C VAL A 302 -26.80 -28.07 -14.03
N LEU A 303 -26.88 -26.76 -14.27
CA LEU A 303 -28.10 -25.96 -14.02
C LEU A 303 -29.27 -26.48 -14.86
N VAL A 304 -29.07 -26.67 -16.16
CA VAL A 304 -30.12 -27.18 -17.07
C VAL A 304 -30.51 -28.61 -16.69
N TRP A 305 -29.56 -29.45 -16.29
CA TRP A 305 -29.85 -30.81 -15.83
C TRP A 305 -30.70 -30.82 -14.56
N LYS A 306 -30.39 -29.98 -13.57
CA LYS A 306 -31.20 -29.80 -12.35
C LYS A 306 -32.63 -29.38 -12.68
N VAL A 307 -32.80 -28.39 -13.55
CA VAL A 307 -34.13 -27.90 -13.97
C VAL A 307 -34.90 -28.97 -14.74
N LEU A 308 -34.25 -29.72 -15.64
CA LEU A 308 -34.89 -30.82 -16.35
C LEU A 308 -35.34 -31.94 -15.40
N ALA A 309 -34.54 -32.26 -14.38
CA ALA A 309 -34.88 -33.26 -13.37
C ALA A 309 -36.09 -32.84 -12.55
N GLU A 310 -36.17 -31.56 -12.18
CA GLU A 310 -37.31 -30.98 -11.47
C GLU A 310 -38.60 -30.98 -12.32
N ILE A 311 -38.50 -30.58 -13.60
CA ILE A 311 -39.63 -30.66 -14.56
C ILE A 311 -40.14 -32.10 -14.69
N LYS A 312 -39.23 -33.09 -14.65
CA LYS A 312 -39.57 -34.52 -14.73
C LYS A 312 -39.92 -35.16 -13.39
N GLY A 313 -39.81 -34.44 -12.27
CA GLY A 313 -40.03 -34.98 -10.92
C GLY A 313 -39.09 -36.13 -10.55
N LYS A 314 -37.86 -36.16 -11.08
CA LYS A 314 -36.84 -37.18 -10.80
C LYS A 314 -35.66 -36.56 -10.06
N ASP A 315 -34.92 -37.37 -9.31
CA ASP A 315 -33.66 -36.95 -8.71
C ASP A 315 -32.55 -36.88 -9.78
N VAL A 316 -31.68 -35.86 -9.69
CA VAL A 316 -30.60 -35.62 -10.66
C VAL A 316 -29.68 -36.84 -10.77
N MET A 317 -29.36 -37.51 -9.66
CA MET A 317 -28.47 -38.68 -9.64
C MET A 317 -29.11 -39.95 -10.22
N SER A 318 -30.41 -39.90 -10.57
CA SER A 318 -31.16 -40.99 -11.19
C SER A 318 -31.50 -40.75 -12.67
N LEU A 319 -31.16 -39.56 -13.20
CA LEU A 319 -31.61 -39.12 -14.53
C LEU A 319 -30.43 -39.00 -15.50
N PRO A 320 -30.23 -39.97 -16.40
CA PRO A 320 -29.32 -39.82 -17.54
C PRO A 320 -29.76 -38.67 -18.45
N VAL A 321 -28.82 -37.86 -18.90
CA VAL A 321 -29.08 -36.68 -19.73
C VAL A 321 -28.12 -36.62 -20.91
N THR A 322 -28.64 -36.20 -22.06
CA THR A 322 -27.85 -35.88 -23.25
C THR A 322 -28.10 -34.43 -23.63
N PHE A 323 -27.01 -33.71 -23.91
CA PHE A 323 -27.05 -32.38 -24.49
C PHE A 323 -26.53 -32.42 -25.92
N GLU A 324 -27.14 -31.62 -26.79
CA GLU A 324 -26.75 -31.44 -28.17
C GLU A 324 -26.60 -29.95 -28.48
N GLU A 325 -25.62 -29.64 -29.33
CA GLU A 325 -25.45 -28.31 -29.91
C GLU A 325 -25.39 -27.17 -28.89
N VAL A 326 -24.71 -27.42 -27.77
CA VAL A 326 -24.53 -26.43 -26.71
C VAL A 326 -23.61 -25.33 -27.21
N LYS A 327 -24.07 -24.07 -27.14
CA LYS A 327 -23.33 -22.86 -27.49
C LYS A 327 -23.24 -21.96 -26.28
N ILE A 328 -22.03 -21.55 -25.95
CA ILE A 328 -21.74 -20.61 -24.86
C ILE A 328 -21.45 -19.26 -25.52
N HIS A 329 -22.32 -18.29 -25.29
CA HIS A 329 -22.24 -16.97 -25.94
C HIS A 329 -21.33 -16.02 -25.14
N ARG A 330 -21.35 -16.14 -23.81
CA ARG A 330 -20.51 -15.34 -22.90
C ARG A 330 -20.19 -16.11 -21.62
N ALA A 331 -19.01 -15.85 -21.06
CA ALA A 331 -18.67 -16.27 -19.71
C ALA A 331 -19.30 -15.30 -18.69
N THR A 332 -19.83 -15.84 -17.59
CA THR A 332 -20.37 -15.03 -16.50
C THR A 332 -19.30 -14.82 -15.44
N VAL A 333 -19.03 -13.56 -15.06
CA VAL A 333 -18.06 -13.23 -14.00
C VAL A 333 -18.80 -13.19 -12.67
N LEU A 334 -18.30 -13.93 -11.68
CA LEU A 334 -18.91 -13.98 -10.34
C LEU A 334 -18.28 -12.94 -9.42
N SER A 335 -19.11 -12.32 -8.57
CA SER A 335 -18.67 -11.43 -7.48
C SER A 335 -18.86 -12.11 -6.13
N LYS A 336 -17.98 -11.81 -5.17
CA LYS A 336 -18.15 -12.22 -3.77
C LYS A 336 -19.22 -11.40 -3.04
N GLU A 337 -19.54 -10.21 -3.56
CA GLU A 337 -20.41 -9.23 -2.90
C GLU A 337 -21.90 -9.47 -3.20
N ALA A 338 -22.21 -10.12 -4.32
CA ALA A 338 -23.58 -10.29 -4.80
C ALA A 338 -23.79 -11.70 -5.36
N SER A 339 -24.99 -12.23 -5.13
CA SER A 339 -25.44 -13.47 -5.77
C SER A 339 -25.76 -13.24 -7.24
N THR A 340 -25.46 -14.24 -8.07
CA THR A 340 -25.76 -14.23 -9.51
C THR A 340 -27.00 -15.07 -9.77
N LYS A 341 -27.96 -14.53 -10.55
CA LYS A 341 -29.21 -15.22 -10.86
C LYS A 341 -29.24 -15.63 -12.32
N PHE A 342 -29.45 -16.92 -12.55
CA PHE A 342 -29.62 -17.50 -13.88
C PHE A 342 -31.08 -17.87 -14.08
N LEU A 343 -31.68 -17.36 -15.15
CA LEU A 343 -32.97 -17.82 -15.62
C LEU A 343 -32.74 -18.94 -16.64
N VAL A 344 -33.27 -20.12 -16.36
CA VAL A 344 -33.21 -21.30 -17.24
C VAL A 344 -34.61 -21.55 -17.79
N ASP A 345 -34.73 -21.53 -19.11
CA ASP A 345 -35.95 -21.86 -19.85
C ASP A 345 -35.72 -23.14 -20.66
N ILE A 346 -36.66 -24.08 -20.59
CA ILE A 346 -36.62 -25.34 -21.35
C ILE A 346 -37.96 -25.52 -22.06
N SER A 347 -37.91 -25.53 -23.39
CA SER A 347 -39.07 -25.79 -24.24
C SER A 347 -39.48 -27.27 -24.23
N ASN A 348 -40.71 -27.55 -24.66
CA ASN A 348 -41.20 -28.93 -24.81
C ASN A 348 -40.40 -29.77 -25.83
N ALA A 349 -39.72 -29.14 -26.80
CA ALA A 349 -38.86 -29.81 -27.78
C ALA A 349 -37.46 -30.15 -27.22
N GLY A 350 -37.17 -29.72 -25.99
CA GLY A 350 -35.88 -29.87 -25.31
C GLY A 350 -34.89 -28.76 -25.61
N GLU A 351 -35.25 -27.72 -26.37
CA GLU A 351 -34.38 -26.55 -26.55
C GLU A 351 -34.34 -25.76 -25.24
N PHE A 352 -33.13 -25.42 -24.77
CA PHE A 352 -32.92 -24.65 -23.56
C PHE A 352 -32.20 -23.34 -23.85
N GLU A 353 -32.52 -22.34 -23.03
CA GLU A 353 -31.85 -21.05 -22.98
C GLU A 353 -31.56 -20.68 -21.52
N ILE A 354 -30.33 -20.22 -21.26
CA ILE A 354 -29.95 -19.65 -19.98
C ILE A 354 -29.68 -18.16 -20.19
N SER A 355 -30.24 -17.32 -19.33
CA SER A 355 -29.98 -15.88 -19.31
C SER A 355 -29.55 -15.37 -17.93
N GLU A 356 -28.72 -14.34 -17.93
CA GLU A 356 -28.26 -13.61 -16.75
C GLU A 356 -28.46 -12.12 -17.01
N GLY A 357 -29.16 -11.41 -16.11
CA GLY A 357 -29.52 -10.00 -16.30
C GLY A 357 -30.35 -9.72 -17.57
N GLY A 358 -31.08 -10.73 -18.09
CA GLY A 358 -31.84 -10.64 -19.34
C GLY A 358 -31.03 -10.87 -20.62
N MET A 359 -29.74 -11.17 -20.52
CA MET A 359 -28.88 -11.51 -21.66
C MET A 359 -28.64 -13.02 -21.74
N THR A 360 -28.75 -13.59 -22.94
CA THR A 360 -28.47 -15.00 -23.20
C THR A 360 -27.00 -15.34 -22.94
N VAL A 361 -26.75 -16.35 -22.10
CA VAL A 361 -25.39 -16.84 -21.78
C VAL A 361 -25.08 -18.19 -22.43
N CYS A 362 -26.07 -19.09 -22.49
CA CYS A 362 -25.89 -20.45 -23.00
C CYS A 362 -27.20 -20.94 -23.65
N THR A 363 -27.09 -21.65 -24.77
CA THR A 363 -28.22 -22.25 -25.49
C THR A 363 -27.88 -23.64 -25.96
N GLY A 364 -28.86 -24.52 -26.11
CA GLY A 364 -28.65 -25.84 -26.72
C GLY A 364 -29.91 -26.67 -26.68
N ARG A 365 -29.75 -27.99 -26.83
CA ARG A 365 -30.84 -28.96 -26.66
C ARG A 365 -30.49 -29.95 -25.56
N VAL A 366 -31.48 -30.34 -24.76
CA VAL A 366 -31.36 -31.30 -23.67
C VAL A 366 -32.53 -32.29 -23.69
N TYR A 367 -32.23 -33.57 -23.46
CA TYR A 367 -33.24 -34.61 -23.28
C TYR A 367 -32.69 -35.76 -22.43
N SER A 368 -33.58 -36.59 -21.89
CA SER A 368 -33.23 -37.81 -21.17
C SER A 368 -33.67 -39.04 -21.97
N GLN A 369 -32.86 -40.08 -22.00
CA GLN A 369 -33.23 -41.40 -22.54
C GLN A 369 -33.49 -42.36 -21.37
N GLU A 370 -34.56 -43.16 -21.42
CA GLU A 370 -34.93 -44.10 -20.34
C GLU A 370 -34.19 -45.44 -20.43
N GLU A 371 -33.60 -45.78 -21.58
CA GLU A 371 -32.72 -46.94 -21.73
C GLU A 371 -31.26 -46.53 -21.49
N SER A 372 -30.55 -47.31 -20.66
CA SER A 372 -29.12 -47.17 -20.45
C SER A 372 -28.40 -47.35 -21.79
N VAL A 373 -27.74 -46.30 -22.28
CA VAL A 373 -26.88 -46.41 -23.44
C VAL A 373 -25.79 -47.43 -23.10
N LYS A 374 -25.66 -48.49 -23.90
CA LYS A 374 -24.45 -49.32 -23.88
C LYS A 374 -23.31 -48.43 -24.35
N THR A 375 -22.64 -47.78 -23.42
CA THR A 375 -21.40 -47.08 -23.70
C THR A 375 -20.36 -48.17 -23.91
N ASP A 376 -19.63 -48.14 -25.04
CA ASP A 376 -18.44 -48.99 -25.32
C ASP A 376 -17.27 -48.71 -24.34
N SER A 377 -17.56 -48.23 -23.13
CA SER A 377 -16.62 -47.97 -22.05
C SER A 377 -15.91 -49.23 -21.55
N SER A 378 -16.42 -50.42 -21.88
CA SER A 378 -15.79 -51.70 -21.54
C SER A 378 -14.45 -51.93 -22.25
N GLU A 379 -14.23 -51.37 -23.44
CA GLU A 379 -12.96 -51.52 -24.18
C GLU A 379 -11.84 -50.58 -23.68
N LEU A 380 -12.19 -49.49 -22.98
CA LEU A 380 -11.23 -48.44 -22.57
C LEU A 380 -10.62 -48.66 -21.18
N LEU A 381 -11.23 -49.51 -20.34
CA LEU A 381 -10.79 -49.76 -18.96
C LEU A 381 -9.69 -50.83 -18.83
N GLU A 382 -9.33 -51.54 -19.90
CA GLU A 382 -8.35 -52.64 -19.88
C GLU A 382 -6.88 -52.18 -20.02
N SER A 383 -6.58 -50.88 -19.99
CA SER A 383 -5.21 -50.38 -20.22
C SER A 383 -4.36 -50.30 -18.93
N ASN A 384 -3.36 -51.17 -18.79
CA ASN A 384 -2.39 -51.18 -17.68
C ASN A 384 -1.47 -49.92 -17.58
N ASP A 385 -1.50 -49.03 -18.57
CA ASP A 385 -0.59 -47.86 -18.69
C ASP A 385 -0.87 -46.70 -17.73
N LEU A 386 -1.98 -46.72 -16.98
CA LEU A 386 -2.39 -45.60 -16.11
C LEU A 386 -1.71 -45.59 -14.73
N LYS A 387 -0.88 -46.60 -14.42
CA LYS A 387 -0.18 -46.73 -13.12
C LYS A 387 1.05 -45.84 -12.99
N SER A 388 1.63 -45.37 -14.10
CA SER A 388 2.81 -44.51 -14.13
C SER A 388 2.60 -43.37 -15.12
N LEU A 389 1.97 -42.29 -14.66
CA LEU A 389 1.77 -41.08 -15.45
C LEU A 389 2.95 -40.12 -15.25
N PRO A 390 3.58 -39.62 -16.33
CA PRO A 390 4.79 -38.78 -16.25
C PRO A 390 4.53 -37.40 -15.68
N LEU A 391 3.34 -36.82 -15.90
CA LEU A 391 2.96 -35.52 -15.34
C LEU A 391 2.15 -35.72 -14.06
N ASN A 392 2.62 -35.12 -12.97
CA ASN A 392 1.84 -35.04 -11.73
C ASN A 392 0.92 -33.80 -11.72
N GLN A 393 0.03 -33.72 -10.74
CA GLN A 393 -0.89 -32.60 -10.55
C GLN A 393 -0.20 -31.22 -10.59
N ASN A 394 0.96 -31.05 -9.94
CA ASN A 394 1.66 -29.76 -9.89
C ASN A 394 2.19 -29.37 -11.28
N ASP A 395 2.72 -30.32 -12.05
CA ASP A 395 3.20 -30.05 -13.41
C ASP A 395 2.07 -29.61 -14.33
N ILE A 396 0.92 -30.29 -14.25
CA ILE A 396 -0.29 -30.00 -15.04
C ILE A 396 -0.79 -28.58 -14.74
N TYR A 397 -1.02 -28.26 -13.47
CA TYR A 397 -1.58 -26.96 -13.10
C TYR A 397 -0.56 -25.82 -13.16
N LYS A 398 0.74 -26.12 -13.14
CA LYS A 398 1.78 -25.16 -13.52
C LYS A 398 1.68 -24.79 -15.00
N GLU A 399 1.56 -25.77 -15.90
CA GLU A 399 1.41 -25.50 -17.34
C GLU A 399 0.10 -24.75 -17.64
N LEU A 400 -1.02 -25.16 -17.04
CA LEU A 400 -2.30 -24.46 -17.21
C LEU A 400 -2.24 -23.03 -16.65
N LYS A 401 -1.59 -22.80 -15.51
CA LYS A 401 -1.38 -21.46 -14.96
C LYS A 401 -0.55 -20.57 -15.89
N LEU A 402 0.50 -21.11 -16.53
CA LEU A 402 1.29 -20.37 -17.52
C LEU A 402 0.46 -19.91 -18.73
N ARG A 403 -0.57 -20.68 -19.10
CA ARG A 403 -1.53 -20.33 -20.16
C ARG A 403 -2.64 -19.36 -19.71
N GLY A 404 -2.72 -19.05 -18.42
CA GLY A 404 -3.71 -18.13 -17.84
C GLY A 404 -4.88 -18.79 -17.09
N TYR A 405 -4.84 -20.11 -16.86
CA TYR A 405 -5.85 -20.79 -16.03
C TYR A 405 -5.38 -20.87 -14.57
N ASP A 406 -5.89 -19.96 -13.74
CA ASP A 406 -5.53 -19.84 -12.32
C ASP A 406 -6.37 -20.76 -11.41
N TYR A 407 -6.62 -22.00 -11.84
CA TYR A 407 -7.47 -22.93 -11.09
C TYR A 407 -7.02 -23.08 -9.63
N GLY A 408 -7.93 -22.81 -8.71
CA GLY A 408 -7.77 -23.04 -7.29
C GLY A 408 -7.96 -24.51 -6.92
N PRO A 409 -7.71 -24.88 -5.65
CA PRO A 409 -7.63 -26.27 -5.20
C PRO A 409 -8.82 -27.15 -5.59
N ALA A 410 -10.06 -26.65 -5.56
CA ALA A 410 -11.24 -27.44 -5.91
C ALA A 410 -11.27 -27.85 -7.39
N PHE A 411 -10.80 -27.00 -8.30
CA PHE A 411 -10.77 -27.25 -9.74
C PHE A 411 -9.48 -27.94 -10.22
N GLN A 412 -8.58 -28.28 -9.29
CA GLN A 412 -7.37 -29.04 -9.59
C GLN A 412 -7.61 -30.55 -9.58
N GLY A 413 -8.60 -31.04 -10.34
CA GLY A 413 -9.03 -32.44 -10.31
C GLY A 413 -8.13 -33.46 -11.04
N LEU A 414 -7.24 -33.05 -11.95
CA LEU A 414 -6.29 -33.95 -12.62
C LEU A 414 -5.16 -34.36 -11.67
N ALA A 415 -5.16 -35.61 -11.23
CA ALA A 415 -4.11 -36.16 -10.38
C ALA A 415 -2.81 -36.44 -11.15
N GLY A 416 -2.93 -36.84 -12.42
CA GLY A 416 -1.82 -37.05 -13.33
C GLY A 416 -2.29 -37.22 -14.77
N ALA A 417 -1.36 -37.08 -15.72
CA ALA A 417 -1.62 -37.20 -17.16
C ALA A 417 -0.36 -37.65 -17.94
N ASP A 418 -0.55 -38.14 -19.16
CA ASP A 418 0.52 -38.33 -20.13
C ASP A 418 0.98 -37.00 -20.74
N ILE A 419 2.14 -37.00 -21.42
CA ILE A 419 2.75 -35.78 -21.99
C ILE A 419 1.87 -35.22 -23.12
N GLU A 420 1.22 -36.12 -23.86
CA GLU A 420 0.37 -35.77 -24.98
C GLU A 420 -1.02 -35.27 -24.56
N GLY A 421 -1.42 -35.46 -23.30
CA GLY A 421 -2.76 -35.16 -22.80
C GLY A 421 -3.86 -36.04 -23.44
N ASN A 422 -3.55 -37.28 -23.76
CA ASN A 422 -4.51 -38.28 -24.26
C ASN A 422 -5.07 -39.15 -23.12
N LYS A 423 -4.31 -39.34 -22.04
CA LYS A 423 -4.67 -40.21 -20.91
C LYS A 423 -4.40 -39.49 -19.59
N GLY A 424 -5.25 -39.68 -18.60
CA GLY A 424 -5.02 -39.14 -17.27
C GLY A 424 -5.91 -39.75 -16.19
N LEU A 425 -5.77 -39.23 -14.98
CA LEU A 425 -6.52 -39.66 -13.80
C LEU A 425 -7.20 -38.46 -13.13
N LEU A 426 -8.51 -38.53 -12.96
CA LEU A 426 -9.34 -37.50 -12.33
C LEU A 426 -9.72 -37.86 -10.89
N LYS A 427 -9.80 -36.85 -10.04
CA LYS A 427 -10.34 -36.93 -8.69
C LYS A 427 -11.84 -36.64 -8.72
N TRP A 428 -12.64 -37.49 -8.07
CA TRP A 428 -14.06 -37.22 -7.84
C TRP A 428 -14.27 -36.60 -6.46
N THR A 429 -14.87 -35.42 -6.41
CA THR A 429 -15.11 -34.64 -5.18
C THR A 429 -16.58 -34.65 -4.75
N GLY A 430 -17.47 -35.30 -5.50
CA GLY A 430 -18.92 -35.20 -5.31
C GLY A 430 -19.57 -34.09 -6.15
N GLU A 431 -18.78 -33.20 -6.76
CA GLU A 431 -19.27 -32.04 -7.50
C GLU A 431 -19.18 -32.24 -9.03
N TRP A 432 -20.34 -32.36 -9.68
CA TRP A 432 -20.42 -32.57 -11.13
C TRP A 432 -19.81 -31.41 -11.93
N VAL A 433 -19.99 -30.17 -11.50
CA VAL A 433 -19.44 -28.99 -12.18
C VAL A 433 -17.91 -29.09 -12.27
N VAL A 434 -17.28 -29.43 -11.15
CA VAL A 434 -15.83 -29.61 -11.02
C VAL A 434 -15.36 -30.78 -11.86
N PHE A 435 -16.00 -31.94 -11.73
CA PHE A 435 -15.61 -33.14 -12.47
C PHE A 435 -15.68 -32.92 -13.98
N LEU A 436 -16.80 -32.40 -14.48
CA LEU A 436 -16.97 -32.10 -15.90
C LEU A 436 -15.94 -31.08 -16.38
N ASP A 437 -15.63 -30.05 -15.59
CA ASP A 437 -14.62 -29.05 -15.99
C ASP A 437 -13.23 -29.67 -16.07
N THR A 438 -12.86 -30.49 -15.09
CA THR A 438 -11.56 -31.19 -15.07
C THR A 438 -11.41 -32.17 -16.23
N MET A 439 -12.52 -32.73 -16.74
CA MET A 439 -12.53 -33.45 -18.01
C MET A 439 -12.26 -32.55 -19.21
N LEU A 440 -12.68 -31.29 -19.23
CA LEU A 440 -12.33 -30.36 -20.31
C LEU A 440 -10.82 -30.02 -20.26
N GLN A 441 -10.26 -29.93 -19.06
CA GLN A 441 -8.85 -29.53 -18.85
C GLN A 441 -7.85 -30.47 -19.54
N ILE A 442 -8.11 -31.77 -19.66
CA ILE A 442 -7.19 -32.69 -20.38
C ILE A 442 -7.07 -32.34 -21.88
N SER A 443 -8.17 -31.90 -22.50
CA SER A 443 -8.15 -31.48 -23.91
C SER A 443 -7.36 -30.19 -24.13
N ILE A 444 -7.37 -29.31 -23.11
CA ILE A 444 -6.59 -28.06 -23.10
C ILE A 444 -5.11 -28.38 -22.88
N LEU A 445 -4.80 -29.29 -21.95
CA LEU A 445 -3.43 -29.73 -21.65
C LEU A 445 -2.75 -30.29 -22.91
N GLY A 446 -3.42 -31.22 -23.60
CA GLY A 446 -2.91 -31.87 -24.81
C GLY A 446 -2.92 -31.00 -26.08
N SER A 447 -3.39 -29.74 -25.98
CA SER A 447 -3.40 -28.80 -27.11
C SER A 447 -2.01 -28.21 -27.34
N PRO A 448 -1.50 -28.20 -28.60
CA PRO A 448 -0.25 -27.52 -28.94
C PRO A 448 -0.37 -26.00 -28.88
N LYS A 449 -1.59 -25.46 -28.91
CA LYS A 449 -1.84 -24.01 -28.76
C LYS A 449 -1.60 -23.63 -27.29
N ARG A 450 -0.45 -23.02 -26.98
CA ARG A 450 -0.12 -22.47 -25.65
C ARG A 450 -0.77 -21.10 -25.42
N ALA A 451 -2.08 -21.02 -25.63
CA ALA A 451 -2.89 -19.82 -25.45
C ALA A 451 -4.02 -20.06 -24.43
N LEU A 452 -4.56 -18.97 -23.90
CA LEU A 452 -5.77 -19.02 -23.09
C LEU A 452 -6.97 -19.26 -24.00
N CYS A 453 -7.72 -20.34 -23.76
CA CYS A 453 -8.84 -20.76 -24.57
C CYS A 453 -10.06 -21.04 -23.69
N LEU A 454 -11.25 -20.65 -24.14
CA LEU A 454 -12.50 -20.92 -23.44
C LEU A 454 -13.43 -21.81 -24.28
N PRO A 455 -14.21 -22.71 -23.66
CA PRO A 455 -15.26 -23.45 -24.35
C PRO A 455 -16.30 -22.53 -24.99
N THR A 456 -16.62 -22.76 -26.27
CA THR A 456 -17.65 -22.00 -27.01
C THR A 456 -18.75 -22.89 -27.58
N ARG A 457 -18.43 -24.13 -27.94
CA ARG A 457 -19.42 -25.10 -28.43
C ARG A 457 -19.09 -26.50 -27.97
N ILE A 458 -20.12 -27.25 -27.60
CA ILE A 458 -20.06 -28.69 -27.32
C ILE A 458 -21.11 -29.34 -28.21
N GLN A 459 -20.69 -30.20 -29.14
CA GLN A 459 -21.64 -30.82 -30.07
C GLN A 459 -22.53 -31.82 -29.35
N ASN A 460 -21.95 -32.67 -28.52
CA ASN A 460 -22.69 -33.69 -27.78
C ASN A 460 -22.00 -33.97 -26.45
N ILE A 461 -22.79 -34.06 -25.38
CA ILE A 461 -22.33 -34.56 -24.09
C ILE A 461 -23.41 -35.44 -23.48
N LYS A 462 -23.02 -36.63 -23.02
CA LYS A 462 -23.87 -37.59 -22.33
C LYS A 462 -23.38 -37.77 -20.91
N ILE A 463 -24.30 -37.74 -19.97
CA ILE A 463 -24.03 -37.92 -18.55
C ILE A 463 -24.98 -39.00 -18.03
N ASP A 464 -24.42 -40.13 -17.60
CA ASP A 464 -25.12 -41.20 -16.93
C ASP A 464 -24.62 -41.32 -15.48
N PRO A 465 -25.35 -40.79 -14.49
CA PRO A 465 -24.93 -40.84 -13.09
C PRO A 465 -24.93 -42.26 -12.50
N VAL A 466 -25.75 -43.17 -13.03
CA VAL A 466 -25.87 -44.57 -12.56
C VAL A 466 -24.66 -45.36 -13.01
N LEU A 467 -24.29 -45.23 -14.30
CA LEU A 467 -23.06 -45.79 -14.84
C LEU A 467 -21.84 -45.19 -14.14
N HIS A 468 -21.81 -43.86 -13.94
CA HIS A 468 -20.70 -43.19 -13.26
C HIS A 468 -20.44 -43.76 -11.87
N LYS A 469 -21.49 -43.97 -11.06
CA LYS A 469 -21.37 -44.59 -9.72
C LYS A 469 -20.79 -46.01 -9.79
N THR A 470 -21.17 -46.77 -10.81
CA THR A 470 -20.70 -48.15 -11.02
C THR A 470 -19.20 -48.16 -11.37
N VAL A 471 -18.78 -47.33 -12.32
CA VAL A 471 -17.37 -47.19 -12.74
C VAL A 471 -16.50 -46.60 -11.62
N MET A 472 -17.02 -45.63 -10.86
CA MET A 472 -16.29 -45.05 -9.72
C MET A 472 -15.95 -46.14 -8.67
N ASN A 473 -16.88 -47.04 -8.38
CA ASN A 473 -16.67 -48.10 -7.39
C ASN A 473 -15.60 -49.12 -7.83
N SER A 474 -15.47 -49.41 -9.12
CA SER A 474 -14.40 -50.25 -9.65
C SER A 474 -13.07 -49.50 -9.73
N ALA A 475 -13.07 -48.31 -10.37
CA ALA A 475 -11.86 -47.52 -10.60
C ALA A 475 -11.17 -47.04 -9.31
N ARG A 476 -11.93 -46.72 -8.25
CA ARG A 476 -11.37 -46.33 -6.95
C ARG A 476 -10.52 -47.43 -6.32
N LYS A 477 -10.86 -48.70 -6.55
CA LYS A 477 -10.09 -49.85 -6.03
C LYS A 477 -8.79 -50.08 -6.81
N GLU A 478 -8.77 -49.72 -8.09
CA GLU A 478 -7.68 -50.06 -9.00
C GLU A 478 -6.67 -48.92 -9.21
N TYR A 479 -7.16 -47.67 -9.30
CA TYR A 479 -6.35 -46.50 -9.67
C TYR A 479 -6.39 -45.36 -8.65
N ASN A 480 -7.21 -45.44 -7.60
CA ASN A 480 -7.44 -44.35 -6.64
C ASN A 480 -7.87 -43.02 -7.31
N GLY A 481 -8.65 -43.12 -8.39
CA GLY A 481 -9.19 -42.02 -9.20
C GLY A 481 -9.99 -42.57 -10.38
N LEU A 482 -10.57 -41.70 -11.22
CA LEU A 482 -11.26 -42.10 -12.46
C LEU A 482 -10.36 -41.88 -13.67
N PRO A 483 -10.10 -42.91 -14.49
CA PRO A 483 -9.44 -42.75 -15.78
C PRO A 483 -10.17 -41.74 -16.67
N VAL A 484 -9.41 -40.89 -17.36
CA VAL A 484 -9.90 -40.01 -18.42
C VAL A 484 -9.10 -40.25 -19.69
N PHE A 485 -9.81 -40.35 -20.81
CA PHE A 485 -9.24 -40.57 -22.13
C PHE A 485 -9.69 -39.47 -23.08
N TYR A 486 -8.75 -38.92 -23.83
CA TYR A 486 -9.01 -37.96 -24.90
C TYR A 486 -8.48 -38.50 -26.23
N GLU A 487 -9.42 -38.88 -27.10
CA GLU A 487 -9.14 -39.32 -28.46
C GLU A 487 -9.14 -38.12 -29.40
N LYS A 488 -7.95 -37.63 -29.77
CA LYS A 488 -7.78 -36.43 -30.61
C LYS A 488 -8.42 -36.57 -32.00
N ASN A 489 -8.38 -37.76 -32.59
CA ASN A 489 -8.90 -38.01 -33.95
C ASN A 489 -10.43 -37.89 -34.02
N THR A 490 -11.13 -38.40 -32.99
CA THR A 490 -12.59 -38.36 -32.88
C THR A 490 -13.08 -37.16 -32.04
N LYS A 491 -12.14 -36.39 -31.45
CA LYS A 491 -12.38 -35.31 -30.50
C LYS A 491 -13.32 -35.74 -29.37
N ARG A 492 -13.08 -36.93 -28.83
CA ARG A 492 -13.92 -37.59 -27.83
C ARG A 492 -13.20 -37.65 -26.49
N ILE A 493 -13.85 -37.19 -25.42
CA ILE A 493 -13.37 -37.26 -24.03
C ILE A 493 -14.28 -38.20 -23.26
N ILE A 494 -13.73 -39.21 -22.59
CA ILE A 494 -14.49 -40.19 -21.81
C ILE A 494 -13.91 -40.29 -20.41
N SER A 495 -14.78 -40.23 -19.40
CA SER A 495 -14.43 -40.58 -18.01
C SER A 495 -15.66 -40.95 -17.21
N GLY A 496 -15.60 -42.08 -16.46
CA GLY A 496 -16.73 -42.57 -15.68
C GLY A 496 -17.98 -42.80 -16.56
N GLY A 497 -19.11 -42.23 -16.16
CA GLY A 497 -20.35 -42.23 -16.94
C GLY A 497 -20.53 -41.02 -17.87
N VAL A 498 -19.46 -40.32 -18.24
CA VAL A 498 -19.52 -39.12 -19.08
C VAL A 498 -18.80 -39.35 -20.41
N GLU A 499 -19.49 -39.04 -21.51
CA GLU A 499 -18.93 -39.00 -22.87
C GLU A 499 -19.15 -37.59 -23.44
N LEU A 500 -18.07 -36.92 -23.83
CA LEU A 500 -18.10 -35.62 -24.50
C LEU A 500 -17.52 -35.74 -25.92
N LYS A 501 -18.18 -35.13 -26.91
CA LYS A 501 -17.73 -35.10 -28.30
C LYS A 501 -17.64 -33.69 -28.85
N HIS A 502 -16.57 -33.44 -29.60
CA HIS A 502 -16.34 -32.22 -30.36
C HIS A 502 -16.46 -30.94 -29.52
N LEU A 503 -15.64 -30.85 -28.46
CA LEU A 503 -15.40 -29.60 -27.77
C LEU A 503 -14.72 -28.61 -28.72
N LYS A 504 -15.33 -27.45 -28.93
CA LYS A 504 -14.71 -26.31 -29.60
C LYS A 504 -14.35 -25.27 -28.56
N THR A 505 -13.08 -24.88 -28.57
CA THR A 505 -12.56 -23.76 -27.78
C THR A 505 -12.15 -22.61 -28.69
N SER A 506 -12.16 -21.40 -28.15
CA SER A 506 -11.64 -20.20 -28.83
C SER A 506 -10.67 -19.46 -27.92
N VAL A 507 -9.65 -18.85 -28.51
CA VAL A 507 -8.66 -18.01 -27.83
C VAL A 507 -9.37 -16.82 -27.19
N ALA A 508 -9.17 -16.66 -25.89
CA ALA A 508 -9.66 -15.53 -25.13
C ALA A 508 -8.53 -14.49 -24.96
N PRO A 509 -8.84 -13.19 -25.08
CA PRO A 509 -7.85 -12.15 -24.83
C PRO A 509 -7.44 -12.19 -23.35
N ARG A 510 -6.13 -12.08 -23.10
CA ARG A 510 -5.61 -11.90 -21.74
C ARG A 510 -5.83 -10.46 -21.29
N ASN A 511 -6.18 -10.31 -20.03
CA ASN A 511 -6.34 -9.07 -19.33
C ASN A 511 -4.97 -8.46 -19.04
N GLN A 512 -4.58 -7.44 -19.80
CA GLN A 512 -3.29 -6.76 -19.64
C GLN A 512 -3.23 -5.87 -18.37
N GLY A 513 -4.35 -5.65 -17.69
CA GLY A 513 -4.47 -4.72 -16.56
C GLY A 513 -3.92 -5.20 -15.21
N LYS A 514 -3.00 -6.18 -15.15
CA LYS A 514 -2.46 -6.65 -13.86
C LYS A 514 -0.93 -6.64 -13.84
N GLN A 515 -0.42 -5.65 -13.09
CA GLN A 515 0.97 -5.42 -12.70
C GLN A 515 1.91 -5.11 -13.87
N ILE A 516 1.90 -3.86 -14.31
CA ILE A 516 3.04 -3.30 -15.04
C ILE A 516 4.23 -3.33 -14.05
N PRO A 517 5.31 -4.07 -14.37
CA PRO A 517 6.47 -4.10 -13.49
C PRO A 517 7.07 -2.69 -13.42
N LEU A 518 7.47 -2.26 -12.23
CA LEU A 518 8.29 -1.07 -12.08
C LEU A 518 9.68 -1.39 -12.62
N LEU A 519 10.07 -0.73 -13.71
CA LEU A 519 11.40 -0.87 -14.31
C LEU A 519 12.30 0.25 -13.81
N GLU A 520 13.47 -0.12 -13.31
CA GLU A 520 14.44 0.83 -12.75
C GLU A 520 15.84 0.53 -13.27
N GLU A 521 16.56 1.59 -13.66
CA GLU A 521 17.99 1.55 -13.94
C GLU A 521 18.76 1.70 -12.63
N TYR A 522 19.76 0.85 -12.41
CA TYR A 522 20.68 0.98 -11.26
C TYR A 522 21.96 1.70 -11.67
N ARG A 523 22.08 2.97 -11.27
CA ARG A 523 23.11 3.89 -11.77
C ARG A 523 23.92 4.52 -10.62
N PHE A 524 25.21 4.77 -10.86
CA PHE A 524 26.04 5.53 -9.91
C PHE A 524 25.71 7.02 -9.98
N ILE A 525 25.44 7.62 -8.82
CA ILE A 525 25.11 9.03 -8.67
C ILE A 525 26.12 9.70 -7.70
N PRO A 526 26.89 10.71 -8.14
CA PRO A 526 27.78 11.48 -7.28
C PRO A 526 27.00 12.23 -6.18
N TYR A 527 27.56 12.40 -4.99
CA TYR A 527 26.91 13.21 -3.94
C TYR A 527 26.84 14.71 -4.29
N ASN A 528 27.85 15.19 -5.01
CA ASN A 528 27.94 16.56 -5.49
C ASN A 528 27.87 16.57 -7.00
N GLU A 529 26.88 17.28 -7.55
CA GLU A 529 26.65 17.33 -8.99
C GLU A 529 26.11 18.71 -9.39
N THR A 530 26.79 19.33 -10.35
CA THR A 530 26.45 20.67 -10.82
C THR A 530 25.41 20.66 -11.95
N LYS A 531 25.16 19.49 -12.56
CA LYS A 531 24.18 19.28 -13.64
C LYS A 531 23.41 17.99 -13.40
N ILE A 532 22.42 18.04 -12.52
CA ILE A 532 21.64 16.84 -12.12
C ILE A 532 20.50 16.48 -13.09
N LEU A 533 20.06 17.43 -13.93
CA LEU A 533 18.89 17.24 -14.77
C LEU A 533 19.12 16.18 -15.86
N SER A 534 18.03 15.52 -16.27
CA SER A 534 18.05 14.69 -17.47
C SER A 534 18.29 15.56 -18.70
N LYS A 535 18.76 14.95 -19.81
CA LYS A 535 18.97 15.70 -21.06
C LYS A 535 17.69 16.35 -21.56
N SER A 536 16.56 15.65 -21.47
CA SER A 536 15.24 16.17 -21.85
C SER A 536 14.81 17.34 -20.96
N ASP A 537 14.96 17.22 -19.63
CA ASP A 537 14.61 18.30 -18.70
C ASP A 537 15.50 19.53 -18.87
N GLU A 538 16.81 19.34 -19.11
CA GLU A 538 17.76 20.44 -19.39
C GLU A 538 17.37 21.18 -20.68
N GLU A 539 17.00 20.45 -21.75
CA GLU A 539 16.53 21.05 -23.00
C GLU A 539 15.18 21.76 -22.86
N ILE A 540 14.24 21.22 -22.10
CA ILE A 540 12.93 21.84 -21.84
C ILE A 540 13.12 23.13 -21.03
N LEU A 541 13.87 23.06 -19.93
CA LEU A 541 14.13 24.20 -19.06
C LEU A 541 14.94 25.29 -19.76
N GLY A 542 15.96 24.91 -20.54
CA GLY A 542 16.77 25.82 -21.34
C GLY A 542 15.94 26.57 -22.38
N ARG A 543 15.04 25.87 -23.10
CA ARG A 543 14.08 26.51 -24.01
C ARG A 543 13.14 27.48 -23.29
N TYR A 544 12.62 27.09 -22.13
CA TYR A 544 11.74 27.96 -21.32
C TYR A 544 12.43 29.25 -20.87
N ILE A 545 13.65 29.15 -20.33
CA ILE A 545 14.45 30.31 -19.91
C ILE A 545 14.73 31.23 -21.10
N HIS A 546 15.05 30.65 -22.26
CA HIS A 546 15.29 31.42 -23.48
C HIS A 546 14.06 32.22 -23.90
N VAL A 547 12.88 31.59 -23.99
CA VAL A 547 11.62 32.26 -24.34
C VAL A 547 11.28 33.37 -23.34
N CYS A 548 11.37 33.11 -22.03
CA CYS A 548 11.11 34.11 -21.00
C CYS A 548 12.08 35.30 -21.08
N SER A 549 13.35 35.04 -21.38
CA SER A 549 14.37 36.08 -21.50
C SER A 549 14.13 36.97 -22.72
N SER A 550 13.71 36.40 -23.86
CA SER A 550 13.34 37.14 -25.06
C SER A 550 12.14 38.06 -24.83
N LEU A 551 11.11 37.60 -24.11
CA LEU A 551 9.97 38.45 -23.74
C LEU A 551 10.36 39.55 -22.74
N ALA A 552 11.18 39.23 -21.75
CA ALA A 552 11.66 40.22 -20.78
C ALA A 552 12.49 41.35 -21.44
N LYS A 553 13.22 41.06 -22.53
CA LYS A 553 13.91 42.08 -23.34
C LYS A 553 12.95 43.15 -23.86
N THR A 554 11.76 42.76 -24.31
CA THR A 554 10.72 43.69 -24.78
C THR A 554 10.27 44.65 -23.67
N ILE A 555 10.12 44.14 -22.44
CA ILE A 555 9.77 44.95 -21.26
C ILE A 555 10.89 45.94 -20.93
N LEU A 556 12.15 45.51 -21.05
CA LEU A 556 13.30 46.38 -20.83
C LEU A 556 13.35 47.52 -21.85
N GLU A 557 13.09 47.23 -23.13
CA GLU A 557 13.03 48.23 -24.21
C GLU A 557 11.91 49.26 -23.97
N LEU A 558 10.74 48.83 -23.49
CA LEU A 558 9.63 49.70 -23.11
C LEU A 558 9.96 50.64 -21.92
N SER A 559 10.92 50.27 -21.06
CA SER A 559 11.27 51.02 -19.85
C SER A 559 12.18 52.24 -20.07
N GLY A 560 12.82 52.34 -21.23
CA GLY A 560 13.76 53.43 -21.54
C GLY A 560 15.03 53.48 -20.68
N LYS A 561 15.30 52.49 -19.82
CA LYS A 561 16.53 52.41 -19.00
C LYS A 561 17.77 52.14 -19.89
N ASN A 562 18.89 52.79 -19.57
CA ASN A 562 20.07 52.97 -20.43
C ASN A 562 20.70 51.66 -20.96
N LYS A 563 21.03 51.61 -22.26
CA LYS A 563 21.57 50.42 -22.99
C LYS A 563 22.94 49.95 -22.46
N ASP A 564 23.75 50.85 -21.91
CA ASP A 564 25.14 50.56 -21.54
C ASP A 564 25.29 49.79 -20.20
N GLN A 565 24.29 49.81 -19.31
CA GLN A 565 24.37 49.08 -18.03
C GLN A 565 24.12 47.57 -18.14
N ILE A 566 23.66 47.08 -19.31
CA ILE A 566 23.14 45.71 -19.49
C ILE A 566 23.87 44.96 -20.62
N TYR A 567 24.75 45.62 -21.38
CA TYR A 567 25.46 45.04 -22.55
C TYR A 567 26.25 43.76 -22.21
N ASN A 568 26.77 43.62 -20.98
CA ASN A 568 27.51 42.43 -20.53
C ASN A 568 26.63 41.19 -20.25
N VAL A 569 25.31 41.35 -20.07
CA VAL A 569 24.38 40.22 -19.82
C VAL A 569 23.85 39.63 -21.14
N MET A 570 23.88 40.40 -22.22
CA MET A 570 23.17 40.12 -23.47
C MET A 570 23.99 39.37 -24.54
N GLU A 571 25.32 39.29 -24.42
CA GLU A 571 26.19 38.72 -25.47
C GLU A 571 26.10 37.19 -25.65
N ARG A 572 25.25 36.49 -24.87
CA ARG A 572 25.21 35.01 -24.86
C ARG A 572 24.09 34.33 -25.63
N PHE A 573 23.16 35.02 -26.28
CA PHE A 573 21.97 34.35 -26.86
C PHE A 573 21.54 34.93 -28.21
N LYS A 574 21.44 34.05 -29.23
CA LYS A 574 20.95 34.36 -30.59
C LYS A 574 19.42 34.31 -30.66
N GLU A 575 18.83 35.16 -31.50
CA GLU A 575 17.40 35.35 -31.71
C GLU A 575 16.76 34.24 -32.56
N ALA A 576 15.49 33.90 -32.27
CA ALA A 576 14.60 33.16 -33.16
C ALA A 576 13.12 33.47 -32.84
N ASP A 577 12.51 34.39 -33.60
CA ASP A 577 11.12 34.84 -33.42
C ASP A 577 10.07 33.75 -33.75
N GLU A 578 10.37 32.80 -34.66
CA GLU A 578 9.44 31.71 -35.03
C GLU A 578 9.23 30.66 -33.92
N LEU A 579 10.21 30.51 -33.01
CA LEU A 579 10.12 29.56 -31.89
C LEU A 579 9.15 30.08 -30.80
N ILE A 580 9.00 31.39 -30.69
CA ILE A 580 8.18 32.04 -29.65
C ILE A 580 6.69 31.82 -29.94
N GLU A 581 6.24 32.00 -31.17
CA GLU A 581 4.82 31.82 -31.54
C GLU A 581 4.35 30.36 -31.42
N SER A 582 5.20 29.40 -31.79
CA SER A 582 4.88 27.97 -31.69
C SER A 582 4.85 27.47 -30.23
N TYR A 583 5.76 27.99 -29.38
CA TYR A 583 5.80 27.65 -27.95
C TYR A 583 4.64 28.27 -27.17
N LEU A 584 4.25 29.51 -27.48
CA LEU A 584 3.13 30.20 -26.83
C LEU A 584 1.76 29.57 -27.15
N LYS A 585 1.59 28.89 -28.30
CA LYS A 585 0.36 28.16 -28.63
C LYS A 585 0.19 26.83 -27.88
N SER A 586 1.26 26.27 -27.34
CA SER A 586 1.28 24.92 -26.78
C SER A 586 1.36 24.85 -25.23
N TYR A 587 1.80 25.92 -24.55
CA TYR A 587 2.03 25.90 -23.10
C TYR A 587 1.64 27.22 -22.41
N THR A 588 0.44 27.32 -21.82
CA THR A 588 -0.04 28.60 -21.25
C THR A 588 -0.55 28.58 -19.82
N ASP A 589 -1.03 27.45 -19.27
CA ASP A 589 -1.70 27.50 -17.95
C ASP A 589 -0.77 27.31 -16.74
N ASN A 590 0.33 26.56 -16.87
CA ASN A 590 1.22 26.20 -15.74
C ASN A 590 2.55 26.97 -15.67
N HIS A 591 2.80 27.91 -16.59
CA HIS A 591 4.06 28.67 -16.67
C HIS A 591 3.87 30.10 -16.13
N VAL A 592 4.04 30.29 -14.81
CA VAL A 592 3.67 31.53 -14.10
C VAL A 592 4.54 32.72 -14.50
N LEU A 593 5.85 32.56 -14.67
CA LEU A 593 6.75 33.62 -15.11
C LEU A 593 6.41 34.08 -16.53
N LEU A 594 6.20 33.12 -17.45
CA LEU A 594 5.80 33.39 -18.82
C LEU A 594 4.46 34.13 -18.91
N LYS A 595 3.47 33.71 -18.11
CA LYS A 595 2.17 34.38 -17.98
C LYS A 595 2.30 35.81 -17.47
N SER A 596 3.17 36.02 -16.48
CA SER A 596 3.43 37.35 -15.91
C SER A 596 4.09 38.28 -16.94
N LEU A 597 5.10 37.79 -17.67
CA LEU A 597 5.78 38.54 -18.74
C LEU A 597 4.80 38.91 -19.86
N SER A 598 3.99 37.96 -20.32
CA SER A 598 2.98 38.19 -21.36
C SER A 598 1.91 39.18 -20.91
N GLY A 599 1.48 39.08 -19.63
CA GLY A 599 0.55 40.02 -19.02
C GLY A 599 1.08 41.45 -19.01
N ILE A 600 2.35 41.64 -18.61
CA ILE A 600 3.01 42.95 -18.61
C ILE A 600 3.06 43.54 -20.03
N ILE A 601 3.51 42.75 -21.02
CA ILE A 601 3.65 43.21 -22.41
C ILE A 601 2.29 43.63 -23.00
N ASN A 602 1.22 42.91 -22.67
CA ASN A 602 -0.12 43.18 -23.22
C ASN A 602 -0.87 44.31 -22.50
N THR A 603 -0.50 44.67 -21.27
CA THR A 603 -1.28 45.60 -20.44
C THR A 603 -0.56 46.89 -20.08
N ALA A 604 0.77 46.89 -20.00
CA ALA A 604 1.53 48.04 -19.53
C ALA A 604 1.76 49.07 -20.64
N THR A 605 1.68 50.35 -20.29
CA THR A 605 2.11 51.48 -21.11
C THR A 605 3.42 52.06 -20.55
N SER A 606 4.11 52.91 -21.31
CA SER A 606 5.39 53.50 -20.88
C SER A 606 5.28 54.29 -19.55
N ASN A 607 4.10 54.80 -19.21
CA ASN A 607 3.89 55.68 -18.05
C ASN A 607 3.58 54.93 -16.75
N ASP A 608 3.13 53.67 -16.82
CA ASP A 608 2.71 52.86 -15.67
C ASP A 608 3.45 51.51 -15.57
N LEU A 609 4.48 51.31 -16.39
CA LEU A 609 5.27 50.09 -16.51
C LEU A 609 5.85 49.61 -15.18
N THR A 610 6.51 50.49 -14.40
CA THR A 610 7.14 50.11 -13.12
C THR A 610 6.11 49.58 -12.11
N GLN A 611 4.94 50.20 -12.02
CA GLN A 611 3.89 49.77 -11.10
C GLN A 611 3.21 48.47 -11.57
N HIS A 612 3.00 48.29 -12.87
CA HIS A 612 2.50 47.04 -13.44
C HIS A 612 3.49 45.88 -13.22
N VAL A 613 4.76 46.08 -13.54
CA VAL A 613 5.82 45.10 -13.30
C VAL A 613 5.87 44.72 -11.83
N LYS A 614 5.81 45.69 -10.91
CA LYS A 614 5.76 45.44 -9.46
C LYS A 614 4.56 44.59 -9.02
N ASN A 615 3.37 44.84 -9.56
CA ASN A 615 2.18 44.06 -9.26
C ASN A 615 2.30 42.61 -9.76
N TYR A 616 2.76 42.42 -11.00
CA TYR A 616 2.97 41.08 -11.58
C TYR A 616 4.10 40.32 -10.90
N VAL A 617 5.19 40.97 -10.48
CA VAL A 617 6.27 40.33 -9.70
C VAL A 617 5.76 39.84 -8.35
N ASN A 618 4.92 40.62 -7.66
CA ASN A 618 4.30 40.17 -6.40
C ASN A 618 3.37 38.97 -6.64
N SER A 619 2.60 38.98 -7.73
CA SER A 619 1.77 37.83 -8.13
C SER A 619 2.62 36.59 -8.43
N TYR A 620 3.69 36.75 -9.21
CA TYR A 620 4.65 35.68 -9.51
C TYR A 620 5.26 35.10 -8.23
N LEU A 621 5.70 35.93 -7.28
CA LEU A 621 6.25 35.45 -6.01
C LEU A 621 5.26 34.61 -5.19
N SER A 622 3.97 34.92 -5.25
CA SER A 622 2.93 34.15 -4.55
C SER A 622 2.65 32.77 -5.18
N GLU A 623 2.94 32.61 -6.47
CA GLU A 623 2.70 31.38 -7.23
C GLU A 623 3.98 30.74 -7.79
N ARG A 624 5.16 31.23 -7.38
CA ARG A 624 6.46 30.86 -7.95
C ARG A 624 6.69 29.35 -7.93
N ASP A 625 6.21 28.68 -6.90
CA ASP A 625 6.32 27.23 -6.75
C ASP A 625 5.67 26.46 -7.89
N LYS A 626 4.67 27.02 -8.58
CA LYS A 626 4.01 26.37 -9.72
C LYS A 626 4.78 26.55 -11.02
N ASP A 627 5.76 27.46 -11.09
CA ASP A 627 6.53 27.72 -12.29
C ASP A 627 7.48 26.57 -12.62
N LEU A 628 7.76 26.38 -13.91
CA LEU A 628 8.68 25.35 -14.40
C LEU A 628 10.08 25.48 -13.74
N LEU A 629 10.57 26.70 -13.52
CA LEU A 629 11.84 26.97 -12.84
C LEU A 629 11.94 26.36 -11.43
N SER A 630 10.81 26.23 -10.74
CA SER A 630 10.72 25.67 -9.39
C SER A 630 10.35 24.19 -9.39
N GLN A 631 9.67 23.71 -10.42
CA GLN A 631 9.22 22.31 -10.54
C GLN A 631 10.29 21.37 -11.07
N THR A 632 11.25 21.83 -11.88
CA THR A 632 12.28 20.95 -12.49
C THR A 632 13.14 20.23 -11.45
N MET A 633 13.51 20.89 -10.35
CA MET A 633 14.27 20.26 -9.25
C MET A 633 13.42 19.37 -8.33
N LEU A 634 12.09 19.32 -8.55
CA LEU A 634 11.15 18.43 -7.85
C LEU A 634 10.81 17.17 -8.66
N GLN A 635 11.36 17.05 -9.88
CA GLN A 635 11.29 15.83 -10.68
C GLN A 635 12.04 14.68 -10.01
N GLU A 636 11.85 13.47 -10.52
CA GLU A 636 12.38 12.25 -9.90
C GLU A 636 13.89 12.30 -9.72
N ILE A 637 14.68 12.57 -10.77
CA ILE A 637 16.14 12.45 -10.69
C ILE A 637 16.74 13.33 -9.57
N PRO A 638 16.47 14.65 -9.48
CA PRO A 638 17.06 15.47 -8.43
C PRO A 638 16.57 15.13 -7.03
N LEU A 639 15.26 14.88 -6.86
CA LEU A 639 14.67 14.69 -5.54
C LEU A 639 14.86 13.25 -5.02
N ARG A 640 14.60 12.24 -5.84
CA ARG A 640 14.73 10.82 -5.47
C ARG A 640 16.16 10.47 -5.09
N THR A 641 17.15 10.94 -5.83
CA THR A 641 18.57 10.63 -5.55
C THR A 641 19.00 11.13 -4.18
N VAL A 642 18.43 12.23 -3.69
CA VAL A 642 18.68 12.77 -2.35
C VAL A 642 17.86 12.04 -1.29
N MET A 643 16.60 11.72 -1.57
CA MET A 643 15.74 10.95 -0.66
C MET A 643 16.26 9.53 -0.41
N ASP A 644 16.81 8.87 -1.42
CA ASP A 644 17.43 7.56 -1.28
C ASP A 644 18.64 7.60 -0.35
N VAL A 645 19.40 8.70 -0.29
CA VAL A 645 20.48 8.88 0.69
C VAL A 645 19.91 8.93 2.11
N VAL A 646 18.82 9.66 2.33
CA VAL A 646 18.16 9.72 3.65
C VAL A 646 17.66 8.33 4.06
N LEU A 647 16.96 7.64 3.16
CA LEU A 647 16.46 6.29 3.39
C LEU A 647 17.59 5.30 3.67
N GLU A 648 18.70 5.44 2.96
CA GLU A 648 19.82 4.54 3.11
C GLU A 648 20.51 4.61 4.47
N ASN A 649 20.45 5.80 5.07
CA ASN A 649 21.05 6.12 6.37
C ASN A 649 20.04 6.11 7.52
N ALA A 650 18.77 5.79 7.24
CA ALA A 650 17.74 5.71 8.26
C ALA A 650 17.89 4.42 9.09
N ALA A 651 17.93 4.56 10.41
CA ALA A 651 18.03 3.42 11.33
C ALA A 651 16.76 2.54 11.35
N SER A 652 15.63 3.04 10.87
CA SER A 652 14.37 2.29 10.82
C SER A 652 13.54 2.67 9.60
N ARG A 653 12.62 1.79 9.17
CA ARG A 653 11.63 2.08 8.13
C ARG A 653 10.46 2.96 8.61
N ARG A 654 10.57 3.54 9.80
CA ARG A 654 9.64 4.54 10.33
C ARG A 654 10.32 5.90 10.35
N LEU A 655 9.78 6.84 9.59
CA LEU A 655 10.33 8.18 9.49
C LEU A 655 9.34 9.22 10.03
N LYS A 656 9.85 10.18 10.78
CA LYS A 656 9.17 11.43 11.09
C LYS A 656 9.77 12.53 10.23
N ILE A 657 8.96 13.10 9.36
CA ILE A 657 9.36 14.18 8.45
C ILE A 657 8.69 15.46 8.89
N LEU A 658 9.47 16.49 9.16
CA LEU A 658 8.99 17.84 9.42
C LEU A 658 9.18 18.67 8.16
N GLU A 659 8.16 19.41 7.75
CA GLU A 659 8.28 20.43 6.73
C GLU A 659 8.08 21.82 7.35
N ILE A 660 9.01 22.73 7.08
CA ILE A 660 8.79 24.16 7.29
C ILE A 660 8.28 24.72 5.97
N ALA A 661 6.96 24.86 5.87
CA ALA A 661 6.29 25.33 4.68
C ALA A 661 6.10 26.86 4.73
N ASP A 662 6.37 27.51 3.61
CA ASP A 662 6.11 28.95 3.38
C ASP A 662 5.10 29.17 2.24
N THR A 663 4.74 28.09 1.52
CA THR A 663 3.88 28.13 0.34
C THR A 663 2.67 27.20 0.49
N SER A 664 1.68 27.37 -0.40
CA SER A 664 0.42 26.64 -0.39
C SER A 664 0.54 25.16 -0.78
N VAL A 665 1.67 24.74 -1.36
CA VAL A 665 1.89 23.35 -1.81
C VAL A 665 3.08 22.75 -1.07
N PRO A 666 2.87 21.94 -0.03
CA PRO A 666 3.96 21.35 0.75
C PRO A 666 4.79 20.36 -0.07
N LEU A 667 6.11 20.40 0.04
CA LEU A 667 7.06 19.46 -0.57
C LEU A 667 6.83 18.01 -0.12
N SER A 668 6.33 17.83 1.11
CA SER A 668 5.98 16.52 1.67
C SER A 668 4.95 15.78 0.83
N THR A 669 4.09 16.48 0.09
CA THR A 669 3.15 15.86 -0.85
C THR A 669 3.90 15.08 -1.94
N LYS A 670 4.89 15.71 -2.58
CA LYS A 670 5.73 15.09 -3.61
C LYS A 670 6.60 13.97 -3.04
N ILE A 671 7.19 14.16 -1.86
CA ILE A 671 7.96 13.11 -1.18
C ILE A 671 7.08 11.89 -0.87
N SER A 672 5.82 12.10 -0.49
CA SER A 672 4.89 11.00 -0.23
C SER A 672 4.52 10.19 -1.47
N GLU A 673 4.59 10.78 -2.67
CA GLU A 673 4.39 10.05 -3.93
C GLU A 673 5.56 9.08 -4.16
N PHE A 674 6.79 9.55 -4.00
CA PHE A 674 7.99 8.71 -4.13
C PHE A 674 8.06 7.60 -3.08
N PHE A 675 7.73 7.89 -1.82
CA PHE A 675 7.77 6.84 -0.79
C PHE A 675 6.64 5.81 -0.93
N ARG A 676 5.53 6.16 -1.60
CA ARG A 676 4.48 5.20 -1.93
C ARG A 676 4.96 4.15 -2.94
N THR A 677 5.83 4.51 -3.88
CA THR A 677 6.37 3.55 -4.87
C THR A 677 7.41 2.60 -4.26
N LEU A 678 8.14 3.02 -3.22
CA LEU A 678 9.23 2.25 -2.60
C LEU A 678 8.78 1.14 -1.63
N GLY A 679 7.50 1.11 -1.22
CA GLY A 679 6.90 0.02 -0.42
C GLY A 679 7.40 -0.12 1.04
N ALA A 680 6.50 -0.55 1.94
CA ALA A 680 6.80 -0.89 3.34
C ALA A 680 7.51 0.17 4.22
N LEU A 681 7.37 1.46 3.89
CA LEU A 681 7.79 2.61 4.72
C LEU A 681 6.57 3.19 5.45
N LYS A 682 6.71 3.46 6.75
CA LYS A 682 5.69 4.18 7.52
C LYS A 682 6.20 5.57 7.86
N VAL A 683 5.62 6.58 7.22
CA VAL A 683 6.08 7.96 7.36
C VAL A 683 5.00 8.81 8.00
N ASN A 684 5.38 9.56 9.04
CA ASN A 684 4.54 10.59 9.64
C ASN A 684 5.03 11.95 9.17
N TYR A 685 4.15 12.73 8.57
CA TYR A 685 4.45 14.04 8.01
C TYR A 685 3.88 15.12 8.93
N LEU A 686 4.74 16.01 9.40
CA LEU A 686 4.40 17.18 10.20
C LEU A 686 4.65 18.41 9.35
N ILE A 687 3.63 19.24 9.12
CA ILE A 687 3.78 20.47 8.33
C ILE A 687 3.59 21.66 9.27
N ALA A 688 4.66 22.43 9.45
CA ALA A 688 4.67 23.67 10.20
C ALA A 688 4.56 24.85 9.23
N HIS A 689 3.52 25.68 9.39
CA HIS A 689 3.28 26.84 8.53
C HIS A 689 2.95 28.08 9.37
N SER A 690 3.37 29.27 8.91
CA SER A 690 3.14 30.54 9.62
C SER A 690 1.67 31.01 9.60
N LYS A 691 0.90 30.53 8.62
CA LYS A 691 -0.54 30.76 8.46
C LYS A 691 -1.24 29.44 8.15
N SER A 692 -1.53 28.61 9.15
CA SER A 692 -2.08 27.26 8.93
C SER A 692 -3.38 27.26 8.10
N ASP A 693 -4.16 28.34 8.13
CA ASP A 693 -5.46 28.46 7.45
C ASP A 693 -5.38 28.44 5.91
N ILE A 694 -4.20 28.66 5.34
CA ILE A 694 -3.96 28.60 3.88
C ILE A 694 -3.89 27.13 3.39
N LEU A 695 -3.63 26.19 4.29
CA LEU A 695 -3.49 24.77 3.98
C LEU A 695 -4.78 24.03 4.34
N GLU A 696 -5.66 23.79 3.38
CA GLU A 696 -6.81 22.92 3.59
C GLU A 696 -6.38 21.45 3.66
N LYS A 697 -6.79 20.75 4.72
CA LYS A 697 -6.47 19.33 4.92
C LYS A 697 -7.04 18.41 3.82
N SER A 698 -8.10 18.84 3.13
CA SER A 698 -8.69 18.18 1.96
C SER A 698 -7.74 18.08 0.76
N ASN A 699 -6.76 18.99 0.65
CA ASN A 699 -5.82 19.05 -0.46
C ASN A 699 -4.55 18.21 -0.22
N LEU A 700 -4.44 17.57 0.95
CA LEU A 700 -3.33 16.67 1.27
C LEU A 700 -3.66 15.23 0.87
N PRO A 701 -2.65 14.44 0.42
CA PRO A 701 -2.87 13.04 0.09
C PRO A 701 -3.37 12.21 1.28
N SER A 702 -4.04 11.09 1.00
CA SER A 702 -4.42 10.10 2.02
C SER A 702 -3.17 9.58 2.75
N GLY A 703 -2.99 9.93 4.02
CA GLY A 703 -1.81 9.57 4.82
C GLY A 703 -1.76 10.25 6.20
N ASN A 704 -0.70 9.99 6.96
CA ASN A 704 -0.47 10.57 8.30
C ASN A 704 0.13 11.98 8.20
N PHE A 705 -0.66 12.94 7.74
CA PHE A 705 -0.29 14.37 7.73
C PHE A 705 -0.92 15.12 8.91
N GLU A 706 -0.08 15.80 9.68
CA GLU A 706 -0.48 16.69 10.77
C GLU A 706 -0.05 18.13 10.45
N LEU A 707 -0.96 19.07 10.65
CA LEU A 707 -0.75 20.49 10.40
C LEU A 707 -0.54 21.21 11.75
N SER A 708 0.47 22.07 11.82
CA SER A 708 0.75 22.90 12.99
C SER A 708 0.97 24.35 12.56
N SER A 709 0.34 25.28 13.28
CA SER A 709 0.69 26.69 13.17
C SER A 709 2.01 26.94 13.91
N TRP A 710 2.96 27.62 13.29
CA TRP A 710 4.26 27.91 13.90
C TRP A 710 4.80 29.29 13.49
N ASP A 711 5.25 30.07 14.46
CA ASP A 711 5.94 31.34 14.21
C ASP A 711 7.46 31.07 14.05
N PRO A 712 8.08 31.46 12.91
CA PRO A 712 9.52 31.35 12.68
C PRO A 712 10.43 31.93 13.77
N LYS A 713 9.93 32.86 14.57
CA LYS A 713 10.67 33.46 15.71
C LYS A 713 10.65 32.61 16.97
N SER A 714 9.77 31.61 17.05
CA SER A 714 9.57 30.74 18.21
C SER A 714 10.27 29.40 18.06
N ASN A 715 10.61 28.75 19.17
CA ASN A 715 11.18 27.40 19.15
C ASN A 715 10.12 26.38 18.74
N LEU A 716 10.52 25.41 17.93
CA LEU A 716 9.68 24.25 17.60
C LEU A 716 9.58 23.31 18.81
N THR A 717 8.39 22.77 19.08
CA THR A 717 8.14 21.84 20.19
C THR A 717 8.35 20.38 19.83
N PHE A 718 8.52 20.08 18.54
CA PHE A 718 8.72 18.72 18.04
C PHE A 718 10.12 18.20 18.41
N LYS A 719 10.21 16.90 18.67
CA LYS A 719 11.47 16.20 18.96
C LYS A 719 11.56 14.92 18.13
N ASP A 720 12.79 14.43 17.99
CA ASP A 720 13.13 13.18 17.30
C ASP A 720 12.71 13.18 15.81
N ILE A 721 12.94 14.28 15.10
CA ILE A 721 12.70 14.38 13.66
C ILE A 721 13.84 13.71 12.90
N ASP A 722 13.50 12.85 11.93
CA ASP A 722 14.47 12.13 11.09
C ASP A 722 14.92 12.97 9.89
N LEU A 723 13.98 13.70 9.27
CA LEU A 723 14.24 14.59 8.14
C LEU A 723 13.42 15.87 8.28
N CYS A 724 14.08 17.02 8.21
CA CYS A 724 13.40 18.30 7.99
C CYS A 724 13.51 18.70 6.52
N VAL A 725 12.41 19.09 5.89
CA VAL A 725 12.38 19.53 4.49
C VAL A 725 11.92 20.98 4.38
N MET A 726 12.60 21.73 3.52
CA MET A 726 12.35 23.15 3.31
C MET A 726 12.58 23.47 1.83
N LYS A 727 11.68 24.25 1.23
CA LYS A 727 11.87 24.79 -0.11
C LYS A 727 11.59 26.28 -0.15
N PHE A 728 12.41 26.99 -0.92
CA PHE A 728 12.18 28.36 -1.37
C PHE A 728 11.77 29.35 -0.26
N LEU A 729 12.43 29.28 0.90
CA LEU A 729 12.11 30.13 2.05
C LEU A 729 12.27 31.62 1.66
N ASN A 730 11.21 32.42 1.80
CA ASN A 730 11.22 33.84 1.41
C ASN A 730 11.63 34.78 2.57
N HIS A 731 12.59 34.36 3.38
CA HIS A 731 13.08 35.15 4.52
C HIS A 731 14.47 35.76 4.25
N PRO A 732 14.79 36.96 4.75
CA PRO A 732 16.13 37.51 4.64
C PRO A 732 17.18 36.61 5.33
N SER A 733 18.47 36.73 4.98
CA SER A 733 19.53 35.80 5.44
C SER A 733 19.64 35.65 6.96
N LYS A 734 19.31 36.70 7.73
CA LYS A 734 19.23 36.62 9.22
C LYS A 734 18.12 35.67 9.70
N GLY A 735 16.99 35.62 8.99
CA GLY A 735 15.88 34.72 9.28
C GLY A 735 16.20 33.25 8.96
N HIS A 736 16.94 32.99 7.87
CA HIS A 736 17.40 31.64 7.52
C HIS A 736 18.24 30.99 8.63
N ARG A 737 19.19 31.73 9.20
CA ARG A 737 20.02 31.24 10.30
C ARG A 737 19.18 30.88 11.53
N GLN A 738 18.17 31.68 11.86
CA GLN A 738 17.29 31.43 12.99
C GLN A 738 16.42 30.18 12.76
N ILE A 739 15.80 30.06 11.57
CA ILE A 739 14.97 28.90 11.22
C ILE A 739 15.80 27.61 11.26
N LEU A 740 16.99 27.61 10.65
CA LEU A 740 17.89 26.46 10.68
C LEU A 740 18.34 26.11 12.11
N GLY A 741 18.60 27.12 12.96
CA GLY A 741 18.90 26.90 14.37
C GLY A 741 17.75 26.26 15.15
N ASN A 742 16.51 26.69 14.89
CA ASN A 742 15.32 26.11 15.50
C ASN A 742 15.09 24.66 15.04
N VAL A 743 15.25 24.40 13.75
CA VAL A 743 15.15 23.04 13.17
C VAL A 743 16.21 22.11 13.77
N LEU A 744 17.44 22.59 13.92
CA LEU A 744 18.55 21.81 14.48
C LEU A 744 18.24 21.26 15.87
N ALA A 745 17.50 22.02 16.70
CA ALA A 745 17.10 21.60 18.03
C ALA A 745 16.04 20.47 18.06
N THR A 746 15.37 20.20 16.92
CA THR A 746 14.32 19.18 16.80
C THR A 746 14.78 17.86 16.18
N LEU A 747 15.91 17.90 15.46
CA LEU A 747 16.46 16.74 14.76
C LEU A 747 17.06 15.74 15.74
N LYS A 748 17.00 14.46 15.37
CA LYS A 748 17.87 13.44 15.97
C LYS A 748 19.34 13.75 15.65
N ASP A 749 20.27 13.19 16.41
CA ASP A 749 21.71 13.37 16.17
C ASP A 749 22.15 12.91 14.77
N ASN A 750 21.46 11.93 14.19
CA ASN A 750 21.67 11.45 12.82
C ASN A 750 20.60 11.96 11.82
N GLY A 751 19.84 12.99 12.19
CA GLY A 751 18.79 13.55 11.36
C GLY A 751 19.32 14.39 10.20
N PHE A 752 18.53 14.49 9.13
CA PHE A 752 18.86 15.23 7.93
C PHE A 752 18.04 16.51 7.76
N ILE A 753 18.58 17.46 7.01
CA ILE A 753 17.85 18.63 6.50
C ILE A 753 17.95 18.65 4.99
N LEU A 754 16.82 18.60 4.30
CA LEU A 754 16.72 18.91 2.88
C LEU A 754 16.36 20.39 2.70
N LEU A 755 17.21 21.14 2.01
CA LEU A 755 16.95 22.52 1.64
C LEU A 755 17.05 22.70 0.12
N LEU A 756 15.93 23.04 -0.51
CA LEU A 756 15.89 23.46 -1.91
C LEU A 756 15.75 24.99 -1.99
N GLN A 757 16.71 25.68 -2.60
CA GLN A 757 16.70 27.14 -2.66
C GLN A 757 17.02 27.68 -4.06
N ARG A 758 16.46 28.85 -4.38
CA ARG A 758 16.89 29.67 -5.52
C ARG A 758 18.24 30.29 -5.21
N THR A 759 19.25 29.88 -5.96
CA THR A 759 20.66 30.30 -5.76
C THR A 759 21.13 31.27 -6.82
N CYS A 760 20.45 31.31 -7.97
CA CYS A 760 20.69 32.21 -9.10
C CYS A 760 19.35 32.77 -9.63
N LEU A 761 19.33 34.02 -10.08
CA LEU A 761 18.19 34.59 -10.82
C LEU A 761 18.41 34.35 -12.32
N VAL A 762 17.35 33.96 -13.03
CA VAL A 762 17.40 33.90 -14.51
C VAL A 762 17.33 35.31 -15.11
N PRO A 763 17.76 35.53 -16.36
CA PRO A 763 17.81 36.88 -16.95
C PRO A 763 16.47 37.63 -16.90
N ALA A 764 15.36 36.93 -17.16
CA ALA A 764 14.02 37.51 -17.06
C ALA A 764 13.71 38.04 -15.64
N GLU A 765 14.09 37.29 -14.60
CA GLU A 765 13.90 37.71 -13.20
C GLU A 765 14.76 38.94 -12.84
N ILE A 766 16.00 39.00 -13.37
CA ILE A 766 16.89 40.16 -13.20
C ILE A 766 16.28 41.41 -13.83
N ILE A 767 15.74 41.29 -15.05
CA ILE A 767 15.09 42.41 -15.76
C ILE A 767 13.85 42.88 -15.00
N LEU A 768 12.98 41.96 -14.56
CA LEU A 768 11.78 42.30 -13.79
C LEU A 768 12.13 43.01 -12.47
N SER A 769 13.14 42.53 -11.76
CA SER A 769 13.67 43.17 -10.55
C SER A 769 14.15 44.60 -10.81
N ALA A 770 14.91 44.80 -11.91
CA ALA A 770 15.45 46.11 -12.29
C ALA A 770 14.39 47.11 -12.77
N VAL A 771 13.39 46.67 -13.55
CA VAL A 771 12.33 47.54 -14.10
C VAL A 771 11.27 47.86 -13.04
N GLY A 772 10.88 46.88 -12.23
CA GLY A 772 9.85 47.01 -11.18
C GLY A 772 10.34 47.60 -9.86
N GLU A 773 11.66 47.78 -9.72
CA GLU A 773 12.30 48.24 -8.47
C GLU A 773 11.93 47.37 -7.26
N THR A 774 11.88 46.06 -7.49
CA THR A 774 11.52 45.03 -6.50
C THR A 774 12.67 44.08 -6.27
N VAL A 775 13.09 43.90 -5.02
CA VAL A 775 14.14 42.93 -4.67
C VAL A 775 13.53 41.52 -4.62
N LEU A 776 13.96 40.65 -5.53
CA LEU A 776 13.61 39.23 -5.49
C LEU A 776 14.44 38.51 -4.40
N PRO A 777 13.81 37.69 -3.53
CA PRO A 777 14.53 36.98 -2.49
C PRO A 777 15.41 35.86 -3.10
N ILE A 778 16.72 36.02 -2.99
CA ILE A 778 17.74 35.07 -3.45
C ILE A 778 18.80 34.88 -2.36
N HIS A 779 19.31 33.66 -2.24
CA HIS A 779 20.43 33.34 -1.36
C HIS A 779 21.52 32.68 -2.18
N THR A 780 22.66 33.36 -2.31
CA THR A 780 23.80 32.80 -3.05
C THR A 780 24.31 31.55 -2.34
N GLU A 781 24.91 30.64 -3.11
CA GLU A 781 25.52 29.42 -2.54
C GLU A 781 26.56 29.75 -1.46
N SER A 782 27.33 30.83 -1.67
CA SER A 782 28.35 31.28 -0.72
C SER A 782 27.75 31.70 0.64
N ASP A 783 26.63 32.44 0.62
CA ASP A 783 25.95 32.88 1.84
C ASP A 783 25.34 31.70 2.62
N LEU A 784 24.74 30.76 1.90
CA LEU A 784 24.17 29.54 2.47
C LEU A 784 25.25 28.66 3.11
N GLU A 785 26.32 28.38 2.37
CA GLU A 785 27.42 27.53 2.86
C GLU A 785 28.16 28.16 4.06
N LYS A 786 28.26 29.50 4.11
CA LYS A 786 28.75 30.21 5.30
C LYS A 786 27.82 30.00 6.50
N THR A 787 26.51 30.09 6.28
CA THR A 787 25.50 29.86 7.34
C THR A 787 25.54 28.43 7.86
N PHE A 788 25.73 27.44 6.99
CA PHE A 788 25.86 26.03 7.40
C PHE A 788 27.10 25.81 8.29
N LYS A 789 28.24 26.39 7.90
CA LYS A 789 29.47 26.35 8.71
C LYS A 789 29.28 26.98 10.09
N ASP A 790 28.65 28.15 10.16
CA ASP A 790 28.34 28.85 11.41
C ASP A 790 27.45 28.01 12.36
N LEU A 791 26.58 27.16 11.81
CA LEU A 791 25.66 26.28 12.54
C LEU A 791 26.22 24.85 12.73
N LYS A 792 27.47 24.58 12.34
CA LYS A 792 28.11 23.25 12.36
C LYS A 792 27.34 22.17 11.59
N LEU A 793 26.61 22.57 10.55
CA LEU A 793 25.93 21.69 9.61
C LEU A 793 26.89 21.27 8.51
N GLN A 794 26.93 19.98 8.22
CA GLN A 794 27.73 19.43 7.12
C GLN A 794 26.89 19.26 5.87
N VAL A 795 27.48 19.57 4.71
CA VAL A 795 26.86 19.35 3.41
C VAL A 795 27.13 17.91 2.97
N ILE A 796 26.08 17.08 2.98
CA ILE A 796 26.12 15.67 2.57
C ILE A 796 26.01 15.54 1.06
N CYS A 797 25.03 16.23 0.47
CA CYS A 797 24.82 16.27 -0.97
C CYS A 797 24.57 17.70 -1.43
N LYS A 798 25.07 18.03 -2.63
CA LYS A 798 24.79 19.27 -3.34
C LYS A 798 24.39 18.95 -4.78
N LYS A 799 23.13 19.20 -5.13
CA LYS A 799 22.57 18.97 -6.46
C LYS A 799 22.12 20.29 -7.06
N SER A 800 22.72 20.70 -8.18
CA SER A 800 22.35 21.96 -8.85
C SER A 800 21.86 21.68 -10.27
N ASP A 801 20.89 22.48 -10.71
CA ASP A 801 20.50 22.55 -12.12
C ASP A 801 21.46 23.43 -12.96
N SER A 802 22.48 24.05 -12.34
CA SER A 802 23.42 25.04 -12.90
C SER A 802 22.80 26.34 -13.41
N LEU A 803 21.48 26.45 -13.40
CA LEU A 803 20.74 27.52 -14.05
C LEU A 803 20.14 28.48 -13.01
N ALA A 804 19.53 27.94 -11.96
CA ALA A 804 18.66 28.73 -11.11
C ALA A 804 18.53 28.23 -9.66
N SER A 805 18.55 26.91 -9.43
CA SER A 805 18.27 26.32 -8.12
C SER A 805 19.30 25.29 -7.69
N THR A 806 19.55 25.23 -6.37
CA THR A 806 20.42 24.22 -5.76
C THR A 806 19.71 23.57 -4.58
N MET A 807 19.82 22.25 -4.52
CA MET A 807 19.31 21.38 -3.46
C MET A 807 20.48 20.90 -2.60
N TYR A 808 20.36 21.09 -1.30
CA TYR A 808 21.33 20.68 -0.30
C TYR A 808 20.70 19.62 0.61
N LEU A 809 21.43 18.54 0.84
CA LEU A 809 21.18 17.65 1.96
C LEU A 809 22.23 17.94 3.03
N LEU A 810 21.77 18.30 4.22
CA LEU A 810 22.63 18.66 5.34
C LEU A 810 22.43 17.66 6.49
N ARG A 811 23.45 17.51 7.33
CA ARG A 811 23.38 16.70 8.55
C ARG A 811 24.06 17.42 9.71
N LYS A 812 23.58 17.19 10.92
CA LYS A 812 24.22 17.66 12.15
C LYS A 812 25.57 16.95 12.33
N SER A 813 26.61 17.68 12.73
CA SER A 813 27.88 17.05 13.13
C SER A 813 27.68 16.30 14.45
N PRO A 814 28.21 15.07 14.62
CA PRO A 814 28.06 14.33 15.86
C PRO A 814 28.74 15.07 17.03
N ASP A 815 28.08 15.09 18.19
CA ASP A 815 28.61 15.72 19.40
C ASP A 815 29.67 14.84 20.11
N ILE A 816 29.62 13.52 19.88
CA ILE A 816 30.54 12.51 20.44
C ILE A 816 31.30 11.84 19.29
N PRO A 817 32.64 11.71 19.37
CA PRO A 817 33.42 11.00 18.37
C PRO A 817 33.10 9.50 18.39
N TYR A 818 33.05 8.90 17.21
CA TYR A 818 32.86 7.46 17.05
C TYR A 818 34.16 6.69 17.28
N GLU A 819 34.06 5.47 17.81
CA GLU A 819 35.14 4.48 17.70
C GLU A 819 35.04 3.77 16.34
N ASP A 820 36.03 3.98 15.48
CA ASP A 820 36.06 3.44 14.12
C ASP A 820 36.80 2.09 14.05
N ILE A 821 36.12 1.07 13.52
CA ILE A 821 36.65 -0.28 13.29
C ILE A 821 36.70 -0.50 11.78
N VAL A 822 37.84 -0.93 11.23
CA VAL A 822 38.02 -1.13 9.79
C VAL A 822 38.20 -2.61 9.49
N ILE A 823 37.36 -3.15 8.61
CA ILE A 823 37.40 -4.55 8.19
C ILE A 823 37.56 -4.61 6.66
N PRO A 824 38.71 -5.09 6.14
CA PRO A 824 38.92 -5.26 4.72
C PRO A 824 38.15 -6.48 4.18
N VAL A 825 37.28 -6.26 3.19
CA VAL A 825 36.48 -7.30 2.54
C VAL A 825 37.26 -7.85 1.34
N ILE A 826 37.87 -9.01 1.54
CA ILE A 826 38.70 -9.71 0.54
C ILE A 826 37.97 -11.00 0.11
N GLY A 827 37.74 -11.16 -1.19
CA GLY A 827 36.87 -12.22 -1.74
C GLY A 827 37.38 -13.65 -1.59
N ASP A 828 38.69 -13.86 -1.44
CA ASP A 828 39.33 -15.18 -1.35
C ASP A 828 39.50 -15.70 0.10
N LYS A 829 39.09 -14.92 1.11
CA LYS A 829 39.27 -15.24 2.55
C LYS A 829 38.05 -14.88 3.39
N TYR A 830 36.85 -15.22 2.92
CA TYR A 830 35.59 -14.82 3.54
C TYR A 830 35.45 -15.27 5.00
N GLU A 831 35.92 -16.47 5.35
CA GLU A 831 35.83 -17.02 6.71
C GLU A 831 36.46 -16.10 7.77
N LYS A 832 37.55 -15.38 7.44
CA LYS A 832 38.27 -14.56 8.41
C LYS A 832 37.54 -13.26 8.75
N TRP A 833 37.11 -12.50 7.75
CA TRP A 833 36.49 -11.20 7.98
C TRP A 833 35.01 -11.30 8.33
N VAL A 834 34.32 -12.41 7.98
CA VAL A 834 32.92 -12.65 8.38
C VAL A 834 32.81 -12.92 9.87
N ASP A 835 33.68 -13.78 10.44
CA ASP A 835 33.70 -14.05 11.87
C ASP A 835 34.06 -12.79 12.67
N GLU A 836 35.08 -12.05 12.22
CA GLU A 836 35.44 -10.76 12.80
C GLU A 836 34.28 -9.76 12.75
N LEU A 837 33.61 -9.63 11.60
CA LEU A 837 32.45 -8.75 11.45
C LEU A 837 31.31 -9.12 12.40
N SER A 838 30.99 -10.41 12.52
CA SER A 838 29.95 -10.93 13.42
C SER A 838 30.24 -10.56 14.89
N GLU A 839 31.49 -10.76 15.32
CA GLU A 839 31.94 -10.39 16.66
C GLU A 839 31.80 -8.87 16.88
N LYS A 840 32.28 -8.05 15.94
CA LYS A 840 32.27 -6.59 16.06
C LYS A 840 30.87 -6.00 16.01
N ILE A 841 29.95 -6.54 15.20
CA ILE A 841 28.53 -6.12 15.21
C ILE A 841 27.89 -6.42 16.56
N THR A 842 28.16 -7.59 17.13
CA THR A 842 27.64 -7.97 18.46
C THR A 842 28.15 -7.01 19.53
N ILE A 843 29.45 -6.75 19.56
CA ILE A 843 30.07 -5.80 20.50
C ILE A 843 29.48 -4.39 20.31
N ALA A 844 29.33 -3.92 19.07
CA ALA A 844 28.75 -2.61 18.78
C ALA A 844 27.28 -2.51 19.24
N SER A 845 26.51 -3.60 19.15
CA SER A 845 25.11 -3.63 19.59
C SER A 845 24.93 -3.60 21.12
N MET A 846 25.94 -4.05 21.87
CA MET A 846 25.92 -4.11 23.34
C MET A 846 26.65 -2.95 24.02
N SER A 847 27.39 -2.14 23.27
CA SER A 847 28.16 -1.02 23.80
C SER A 847 27.29 0.21 24.03
N SER A 848 27.55 0.94 25.12
CA SER A 848 26.97 2.26 25.36
C SER A 848 27.60 3.36 24.51
N ASP A 849 28.83 3.14 24.01
CA ASP A 849 29.58 4.11 23.22
C ASP A 849 29.31 3.93 21.72
N PRO A 850 29.18 5.02 20.94
CA PRO A 850 28.84 4.93 19.53
C PRO A 850 30.02 4.39 18.69
N LYS A 851 29.85 3.19 18.11
CA LYS A 851 30.85 2.55 17.24
C LYS A 851 30.46 2.57 15.77
N ARG A 852 31.46 2.69 14.88
CA ARG A 852 31.31 2.57 13.41
C ARG A 852 32.20 1.47 12.86
N ILE A 853 31.64 0.66 11.96
CA ILE A 853 32.32 -0.47 11.33
C ILE A 853 32.42 -0.19 9.84
N TRP A 854 33.63 0.10 9.36
CA TRP A 854 33.94 0.36 7.96
C TRP A 854 34.29 -0.94 7.25
N LEU A 855 33.38 -1.41 6.39
CA LEU A 855 33.64 -2.46 5.43
C LEU A 855 34.28 -1.85 4.18
N VAL A 856 35.51 -2.25 3.90
CA VAL A 856 36.32 -1.63 2.85
C VAL A 856 36.65 -2.65 1.77
N SER A 857 36.34 -2.34 0.52
CA SER A 857 36.83 -3.12 -0.63
C SER A 857 37.45 -2.19 -1.67
N GLU A 858 38.76 -2.32 -1.83
CA GLU A 858 39.55 -1.51 -2.75
C GLU A 858 39.90 -2.26 -4.05
N ALA A 859 39.84 -1.56 -5.18
CA ALA A 859 40.27 -2.03 -6.51
C ALA A 859 39.64 -3.35 -7.00
N SER A 860 38.49 -3.74 -6.46
CA SER A 860 37.78 -4.98 -6.81
C SER A 860 36.62 -4.69 -7.77
N ASN A 861 36.45 -5.53 -8.80
CA ASN A 861 35.27 -5.43 -9.69
C ASN A 861 34.06 -6.22 -9.18
N ASN A 862 34.30 -7.23 -8.34
CA ASN A 862 33.31 -8.28 -8.06
C ASN A 862 33.12 -8.55 -6.56
N SER A 863 33.43 -7.59 -5.67
CA SER A 863 33.31 -7.83 -4.21
C SER A 863 31.86 -8.03 -3.74
N GLY A 864 30.87 -7.46 -4.43
CA GLY A 864 29.47 -7.54 -3.99
C GLY A 864 29.16 -6.79 -2.68
N ILE A 865 30.12 -6.03 -2.15
CA ILE A 865 30.03 -5.33 -0.84
C ILE A 865 28.81 -4.43 -0.70
N ILE A 866 28.38 -3.76 -1.79
CA ILE A 866 27.20 -2.89 -1.79
C ILE A 866 25.93 -3.71 -1.47
N GLY A 867 25.79 -4.89 -2.09
CA GLY A 867 24.67 -5.79 -1.82
C GLY A 867 24.71 -6.34 -0.40
N LEU A 868 25.90 -6.73 0.07
CA LEU A 868 26.12 -7.21 1.44
C LEU A 868 25.71 -6.16 2.49
N VAL A 869 26.19 -4.92 2.37
CA VAL A 869 25.87 -3.84 3.31
C VAL A 869 24.38 -3.49 3.27
N ASN A 870 23.74 -3.57 2.09
CA ASN A 870 22.29 -3.38 1.97
C ASN A 870 21.47 -4.40 2.75
N CYS A 871 21.96 -5.64 2.90
CA CYS A 871 21.38 -6.65 3.78
C CYS A 871 21.69 -6.34 5.24
N LEU A 872 22.98 -6.18 5.58
CA LEU A 872 23.43 -6.06 6.98
C LEU A 872 22.87 -4.82 7.69
N ARG A 873 22.67 -3.70 6.98
CA ARG A 873 22.09 -2.48 7.58
C ARG A 873 20.66 -2.67 8.10
N GLN A 874 19.94 -3.70 7.63
CA GLN A 874 18.58 -4.01 8.07
C GLN A 874 18.54 -4.99 9.24
N GLU A 875 19.69 -5.55 9.62
CA GLU A 875 19.85 -6.44 10.77
C GLU A 875 20.07 -5.65 12.07
N PRO A 876 19.80 -6.24 13.26
CA PRO A 876 20.15 -5.65 14.53
C PRO A 876 21.65 -5.28 14.61
N GLY A 877 21.96 -4.04 15.01
CA GLY A 877 23.35 -3.52 15.01
C GLY A 877 23.85 -3.03 13.65
N GLY A 878 23.07 -3.21 12.57
CA GLY A 878 23.42 -2.79 11.22
C GLY A 878 23.60 -1.28 11.02
N SER A 879 23.02 -0.45 11.90
CA SER A 879 23.17 1.02 11.86
C SER A 879 24.60 1.52 12.05
N SER A 880 25.49 0.69 12.62
CA SER A 880 26.91 1.01 12.80
C SER A 880 27.75 0.76 11.55
N ILE A 881 27.21 0.10 10.52
CA ILE A 881 27.99 -0.33 9.35
C ILE A 881 28.12 0.81 8.34
N ARG A 882 29.33 0.99 7.80
CA ARG A 882 29.67 1.92 6.72
C ARG A 882 30.40 1.14 5.63
N CYS A 883 30.14 1.48 4.38
CA CYS A 883 30.75 0.83 3.22
C CYS A 883 31.67 1.82 2.51
N VAL A 884 32.86 1.35 2.16
CA VAL A 884 33.77 2.03 1.24
C VAL A 884 34.11 1.09 0.10
N PHE A 885 33.78 1.50 -1.12
CA PHE A 885 34.02 0.72 -2.32
C PHE A 885 34.68 1.58 -3.39
N THR A 886 35.82 1.13 -3.91
CA THR A 886 36.52 1.81 -5.01
C THR A 886 36.50 0.94 -6.27
N SER A 887 35.90 1.47 -7.34
CA SER A 887 35.79 0.76 -8.62
C SER A 887 37.16 0.65 -9.30
N LYS A 888 37.44 -0.49 -9.97
CA LYS A 888 38.63 -0.63 -10.82
C LYS A 888 38.61 0.43 -11.93
N GLY A 889 39.77 1.06 -12.18
CA GLY A 889 39.89 2.20 -13.10
C GLY A 889 39.81 3.56 -12.40
N ALA A 890 39.55 3.61 -11.09
CA ALA A 890 39.84 4.81 -10.31
C ALA A 890 41.34 5.16 -10.37
N PRO A 891 41.72 6.45 -10.27
CA PRO A 891 43.12 6.86 -10.10
C PRO A 891 43.77 6.10 -8.93
N LYS A 892 45.11 6.01 -8.89
CA LYS A 892 45.81 5.36 -7.78
C LYS A 892 45.51 6.11 -6.48
N LEU A 893 44.56 5.59 -5.70
CA LEU A 893 44.12 6.18 -4.44
C LEU A 893 45.10 5.81 -3.31
N PRO A 894 45.20 6.64 -2.26
CA PRO A 894 45.85 6.23 -1.02
C PRO A 894 45.10 5.04 -0.40
N GLU A 895 45.83 4.15 0.28
CA GLU A 895 45.24 3.08 1.09
C GLU A 895 44.27 3.66 2.12
N PHE A 896 43.16 2.96 2.35
CA PHE A 896 42.11 3.42 3.24
C PHE A 896 42.65 3.70 4.66
N ASN A 897 42.63 4.98 5.04
CA ASN A 897 43.00 5.46 6.36
C ASN A 897 42.21 6.73 6.69
N LEU A 898 41.47 6.71 7.79
CA LEU A 898 40.63 7.83 8.25
C LEU A 898 41.46 9.06 8.69
N GLU A 899 42.75 8.91 8.96
CA GLU A 899 43.67 10.02 9.21
C GLU A 899 44.05 10.75 7.91
N ASN A 900 43.87 10.13 6.74
CA ASN A 900 44.16 10.76 5.46
C ASN A 900 43.07 11.77 5.10
N GLN A 901 43.47 12.98 4.71
CA GLN A 901 42.56 14.08 4.35
C GLN A 901 41.53 13.68 3.27
N PHE A 902 41.86 12.74 2.38
CA PHE A 902 40.95 12.23 1.35
C PHE A 902 39.74 11.47 1.94
N TYR A 903 39.94 10.70 3.01
CA TYR A 903 38.88 9.90 3.66
C TYR A 903 38.26 10.61 4.88
N GLN A 904 38.87 11.68 5.39
CA GLN A 904 38.30 12.47 6.49
C GLN A 904 36.92 13.04 6.15
N ASP A 905 36.70 13.47 4.90
CA ASP A 905 35.40 14.01 4.47
C ASP A 905 34.28 12.96 4.54
N ILE A 906 34.53 11.72 4.11
CA ILE A 906 33.54 10.64 4.20
C ILE A 906 33.29 10.22 5.67
N ALA A 907 34.34 10.25 6.49
CA ALA A 907 34.24 9.97 7.92
C ALA A 907 33.39 11.01 8.64
N GLN A 908 33.51 12.28 8.26
CA GLN A 908 32.70 13.36 8.83
C GLN A 908 31.23 13.25 8.41
N LYS A 909 30.97 12.97 7.13
CA LYS A 909 29.61 12.83 6.56
C LYS A 909 28.83 11.63 7.10
N ASP A 910 29.55 10.60 7.55
CA ASP A 910 29.00 9.41 8.21
C ASP A 910 27.94 8.66 7.37
N LEU A 911 28.18 8.50 6.07
CA LEU A 911 27.23 7.85 5.17
C LEU A 911 27.41 6.33 5.13
N THR A 912 26.30 5.60 5.12
CA THR A 912 26.28 4.13 5.01
C THR A 912 26.96 3.63 3.75
N MET A 913 26.77 4.27 2.59
CA MET A 913 27.46 3.89 1.35
C MET A 913 28.42 4.98 0.90
N ASN A 914 29.66 4.60 0.57
CA ASN A 914 30.65 5.51 0.00
C ASN A 914 31.33 4.80 -1.17
N VAL A 915 30.92 5.15 -2.38
CA VAL A 915 31.48 4.60 -3.61
C VAL A 915 32.29 5.67 -4.32
N PHE A 916 33.54 5.36 -4.63
CA PHE A 916 34.38 6.23 -5.44
C PHE A 916 34.43 5.75 -6.90
N LYS A 917 33.88 6.54 -7.82
CA LYS A 917 33.84 6.23 -9.26
C LYS A 917 33.90 7.52 -10.07
N GLY A 918 34.70 7.54 -11.15
CA GLY A 918 34.81 8.70 -12.05
C GLY A 918 35.35 9.96 -11.38
N GLY A 919 36.19 9.83 -10.35
CA GLY A 919 36.79 10.97 -9.63
C GLY A 919 35.89 11.61 -8.57
N SER A 920 34.71 11.06 -8.30
CA SER A 920 33.75 11.59 -7.32
C SER A 920 33.28 10.52 -6.35
N TRP A 921 32.96 10.95 -5.12
CA TRP A 921 32.25 10.14 -4.12
C TRP A 921 30.74 10.18 -4.38
N GLY A 922 30.09 9.04 -4.23
CA GLY A 922 28.66 8.88 -4.43
C GLY A 922 28.18 7.51 -3.99
N SER A 923 27.05 7.09 -4.56
CA SER A 923 26.42 5.79 -4.29
C SER A 923 25.59 5.35 -5.48
N PHE A 924 25.23 4.07 -5.54
CA PHE A 924 24.34 3.57 -6.58
C PHE A 924 22.88 3.77 -6.17
N ARG A 925 22.05 4.16 -7.13
CA ARG A 925 20.65 4.55 -6.94
C ARG A 925 19.78 3.92 -8.03
N HIS A 926 18.53 3.66 -7.66
CA HIS A 926 17.51 3.15 -8.57
C HIS A 926 16.74 4.34 -9.14
N LEU A 927 16.63 4.43 -10.45
CA LEU A 927 15.90 5.48 -11.16
C LEU A 927 14.89 4.83 -12.09
N THR A 928 13.64 5.31 -12.11
CA THR A 928 12.62 4.74 -12.98
C THR A 928 12.97 4.93 -14.45
N MET A 929 12.78 3.86 -15.24
CA MET A 929 12.92 3.90 -16.69
C MET A 929 11.63 4.39 -17.33
N SER A 930 11.75 5.26 -18.32
CA SER A 930 10.64 5.72 -19.15
C SER A 930 10.41 4.79 -20.34
N GLU A 931 9.21 4.81 -20.91
CA GLU A 931 8.94 4.08 -22.17
C GLU A 931 9.79 4.61 -23.34
N ASP A 932 10.21 5.87 -23.27
CA ASP A 932 11.06 6.49 -24.29
C ASP A 932 12.47 5.87 -24.32
N ASP A 933 12.97 5.34 -23.19
CA ASP A 933 14.28 4.66 -23.11
C ASP A 933 14.32 3.37 -23.94
N GLY A 934 13.16 2.79 -24.26
CA GLY A 934 13.03 1.58 -25.09
C GLY A 934 12.97 1.82 -26.59
N LYS A 935 12.89 3.08 -27.05
CA LYS A 935 12.79 3.41 -28.47
C LYS A 935 14.15 3.30 -29.14
N VAL A 936 14.18 2.62 -30.28
CA VAL A 936 15.40 2.41 -31.07
C VAL A 936 15.16 2.89 -32.49
N GLU A 937 16.12 3.62 -33.06
CA GLU A 937 16.14 3.94 -34.47
C GLU A 937 16.46 2.67 -35.28
N THR A 938 15.54 2.26 -36.16
CA THR A 938 15.66 1.02 -36.94
C THR A 938 15.19 1.24 -38.36
N LYS A 939 15.81 0.51 -39.31
CA LYS A 939 15.36 0.43 -40.71
C LYS A 939 14.35 -0.68 -40.93
N HIS A 940 14.24 -1.61 -39.98
CA HIS A 940 13.38 -2.80 -40.09
C HIS A 940 12.33 -2.73 -38.97
N ALA A 941 11.10 -2.39 -39.32
CA ALA A 941 9.99 -2.31 -38.37
C ALA A 941 8.70 -2.84 -39.01
N TYR A 942 7.77 -3.31 -38.18
CA TYR A 942 6.41 -3.66 -38.61
C TYR A 942 5.38 -3.08 -37.65
N LEU A 943 4.19 -2.78 -38.16
CA LEU A 943 3.10 -2.23 -37.39
C LEU A 943 2.32 -3.37 -36.71
N ASN A 944 2.06 -3.22 -35.42
CA ASN A 944 1.25 -4.19 -34.68
C ASN A 944 0.36 -3.50 -33.64
N ILE A 945 -0.72 -4.19 -33.27
CA ILE A 945 -1.59 -3.81 -32.17
C ILE A 945 -1.18 -4.57 -30.91
N LEU A 946 -0.77 -3.85 -29.86
CA LEU A 946 -0.37 -4.50 -28.60
C LEU A 946 -1.58 -5.06 -27.84
N THR A 947 -2.73 -4.41 -27.98
CA THR A 947 -3.98 -4.75 -27.29
C THR A 947 -5.11 -4.88 -28.31
N ARG A 948 -5.47 -6.12 -28.66
CA ARG A 948 -6.56 -6.38 -29.62
C ARG A 948 -7.88 -5.74 -29.17
N GLY A 949 -8.55 -5.05 -30.07
CA GLY A 949 -9.77 -4.28 -29.78
C GLY A 949 -9.52 -2.82 -29.41
N ASP A 950 -8.28 -2.42 -29.14
CA ASP A 950 -7.89 -1.05 -28.82
C ASP A 950 -6.89 -0.50 -29.84
N LEU A 951 -7.39 0.31 -30.77
CA LEU A 951 -6.58 0.91 -31.83
C LEU A 951 -5.56 1.95 -31.30
N SER A 952 -5.71 2.44 -30.06
CA SER A 952 -4.70 3.35 -29.47
C SER A 952 -3.39 2.62 -29.14
N SER A 953 -3.41 1.29 -29.06
CA SER A 953 -2.25 0.43 -28.83
C SER A 953 -1.47 0.05 -30.11
N LEU A 954 -1.80 0.70 -31.23
CA LEU A 954 -1.14 0.48 -32.52
C LEU A 954 0.21 1.19 -32.55
N VAL A 955 1.30 0.42 -32.64
CA VAL A 955 2.67 0.95 -32.59
C VAL A 955 3.60 0.26 -33.60
N TRP A 956 4.69 0.94 -33.96
CA TRP A 956 5.79 0.33 -34.69
C TRP A 956 6.62 -0.54 -33.76
N VAL A 957 6.86 -1.78 -34.17
CA VAL A 957 7.66 -2.77 -33.46
C VAL A 957 8.91 -3.07 -34.29
N ASP A 958 10.07 -3.08 -33.63
CA ASP A 958 11.34 -3.41 -34.27
C ASP A 958 11.32 -4.85 -34.82
N SER A 959 11.73 -5.00 -36.07
CA SER A 959 11.62 -6.24 -36.82
C SER A 959 12.89 -7.09 -36.69
N GLN A 960 12.72 -8.39 -36.46
CA GLN A 960 13.83 -9.35 -36.43
C GLN A 960 14.51 -9.51 -37.80
N LEU A 961 13.90 -9.00 -38.88
CA LEU A 961 14.52 -9.00 -40.21
C LEU A 961 15.81 -8.18 -40.29
N LYS A 962 16.14 -7.36 -39.28
CA LYS A 962 17.48 -6.76 -39.16
C LYS A 962 18.62 -7.78 -39.02
N TYR A 963 18.30 -9.03 -38.65
CA TYR A 963 19.23 -10.17 -38.59
C TYR A 963 18.97 -11.19 -39.69
N PHE A 964 18.16 -10.84 -40.70
CA PHE A 964 17.80 -11.73 -41.78
C PHE A 964 19.05 -12.22 -42.51
N ARG A 965 19.08 -13.52 -42.78
CA ARG A 965 20.05 -14.17 -43.67
C ARG A 965 19.23 -14.88 -44.73
N GLU A 966 19.44 -14.53 -45.99
CA GLU A 966 18.68 -15.05 -47.14
C GLU A 966 18.58 -16.59 -47.11
N PRO A 967 17.42 -17.15 -46.71
CA PRO A 967 17.11 -18.55 -46.92
C PRO A 967 16.91 -18.81 -48.41
N ALA A 968 17.06 -20.06 -48.85
CA ALA A 968 16.91 -20.43 -50.26
C ALA A 968 15.52 -20.07 -50.87
N ASP A 969 14.49 -19.91 -50.04
CA ASP A 969 13.09 -19.83 -50.47
C ASP A 969 12.42 -18.46 -50.20
N SER A 970 13.17 -17.40 -49.85
CA SER A 970 12.57 -16.09 -49.61
C SER A 970 13.50 -14.93 -49.95
N ILE A 971 12.93 -13.84 -50.47
CA ILE A 971 13.63 -12.61 -50.84
C ILE A 971 13.27 -11.50 -49.87
N LEU A 972 14.28 -10.74 -49.41
CA LEU A 972 14.05 -9.55 -48.59
C LEU A 972 13.64 -8.38 -49.48
N CYS A 973 12.48 -7.79 -49.17
CA CYS A 973 11.87 -6.70 -49.91
C CYS A 973 11.78 -5.43 -49.03
N GLN A 974 12.03 -4.24 -49.61
CA GLN A 974 11.90 -2.93 -48.96
C GLN A 974 10.55 -2.30 -49.26
N VAL A 975 9.60 -2.44 -48.35
CA VAL A 975 8.22 -2.04 -48.62
C VAL A 975 8.10 -0.51 -48.81
N TYR A 976 7.57 -0.11 -49.97
CA TYR A 976 7.20 1.29 -50.25
C TYR A 976 5.74 1.56 -49.85
N TYR A 977 4.83 0.65 -50.20
CA TYR A 977 3.42 0.73 -49.87
C TYR A 977 2.93 -0.62 -49.32
N ALA A 978 2.20 -0.56 -48.21
CA ALA A 978 1.52 -1.70 -47.60
C ALA A 978 0.05 -1.31 -47.32
N PRO A 979 -0.91 -1.77 -48.14
CA PRO A 979 -2.30 -1.41 -47.97
C PRO A 979 -3.00 -2.25 -46.89
N LEU A 980 -4.09 -1.71 -46.38
CA LEU A 980 -4.93 -2.35 -45.38
C LEU A 980 -6.05 -3.16 -46.03
N ASN A 981 -6.23 -4.39 -45.56
CA ASN A 981 -7.35 -5.24 -45.97
C ASN A 981 -8.41 -5.34 -44.86
N PHE A 982 -9.62 -5.75 -45.24
CA PHE A 982 -10.74 -5.90 -44.29
C PHE A 982 -10.40 -6.84 -43.12
N ARG A 983 -9.57 -7.87 -43.39
CA ARG A 983 -9.05 -8.79 -42.38
C ARG A 983 -8.24 -8.07 -41.31
N ASP A 984 -7.35 -7.16 -41.70
CA ASP A 984 -6.48 -6.43 -40.77
C ASP A 984 -7.31 -5.57 -39.82
N VAL A 985 -8.33 -4.90 -40.34
CA VAL A 985 -9.26 -4.09 -39.53
C VAL A 985 -10.11 -4.94 -38.59
N MET A 986 -10.64 -6.09 -39.06
CA MET A 986 -11.45 -6.98 -38.21
C MET A 986 -10.63 -7.64 -37.10
N LEU A 987 -9.36 -7.95 -37.35
CA LEU A 987 -8.43 -8.46 -36.33
C LEU A 987 -8.04 -7.37 -35.34
N ALA A 988 -7.67 -6.19 -35.81
CA ALA A 988 -7.30 -5.06 -34.97
C ALA A 988 -8.46 -4.59 -34.07
N SER A 989 -9.68 -4.55 -34.60
CA SER A 989 -10.90 -4.21 -33.83
C SER A 989 -11.42 -5.35 -32.94
N GLY A 990 -10.85 -6.56 -33.03
CA GLY A 990 -11.25 -7.73 -32.24
C GLY A 990 -12.58 -8.38 -32.66
N LYS A 991 -13.21 -7.93 -33.74
CA LYS A 991 -14.46 -8.53 -34.27
C LYS A 991 -14.25 -9.90 -34.89
N LEU A 992 -13.07 -10.15 -35.45
CA LEU A 992 -12.66 -11.47 -35.94
C LEU A 992 -11.66 -12.10 -34.95
N PRO A 993 -11.96 -13.27 -34.39
CA PRO A 993 -11.00 -13.97 -33.53
C PRO A 993 -9.83 -14.51 -34.37
N ALA A 994 -8.62 -14.48 -33.82
CA ALA A 994 -7.43 -14.97 -34.53
C ALA A 994 -7.52 -16.47 -34.88
N ASP A 995 -8.30 -17.27 -34.15
CA ASP A 995 -8.56 -18.68 -34.49
C ASP A 995 -9.31 -18.89 -35.80
N ALA A 996 -9.95 -17.85 -36.35
CA ALA A 996 -10.55 -17.92 -37.68
C ALA A 996 -9.49 -17.89 -38.79
N ILE A 997 -8.24 -17.55 -38.46
CA ILE A 997 -7.14 -17.49 -39.41
C ILE A 997 -6.53 -18.91 -39.58
N PRO A 998 -6.33 -19.37 -40.83
CA PRO A 998 -5.71 -20.66 -41.09
C PRO A 998 -4.26 -20.76 -40.59
N GLY A 999 -3.83 -22.00 -40.29
CA GLY A 999 -2.45 -22.29 -39.91
C GLY A 999 -2.13 -21.95 -38.46
N ASP A 1000 -0.85 -21.67 -38.20
CA ASP A 1000 -0.28 -21.31 -36.91
C ASP A 1000 -0.26 -19.80 -36.66
N LEU A 1001 -0.71 -18.99 -37.62
CA LEU A 1001 -0.76 -17.52 -37.55
C LEU A 1001 -1.51 -17.02 -36.30
N ALA A 1002 -2.54 -17.73 -35.85
CA ALA A 1002 -3.29 -17.38 -34.64
C ALA A 1002 -2.41 -17.29 -33.37
N LEU A 1003 -1.25 -17.96 -33.38
CA LEU A 1003 -0.26 -17.99 -32.30
C LEU A 1003 0.86 -16.95 -32.48
N GLN A 1004 0.91 -16.26 -33.62
CA GLN A 1004 1.92 -15.22 -33.86
C GLN A 1004 1.49 -13.87 -33.24
N ASP A 1005 2.50 -13.10 -32.82
CA ASP A 1005 2.28 -11.79 -32.18
C ASP A 1005 1.68 -10.76 -33.15
N CYS A 1006 2.12 -10.78 -34.42
CA CYS A 1006 1.59 -9.92 -35.47
C CYS A 1006 1.04 -10.73 -36.63
N ILE A 1007 -0.23 -10.46 -36.94
CA ILE A 1007 -1.01 -11.11 -37.99
C ILE A 1007 -1.58 -10.10 -39.01
N LEU A 1008 -1.12 -8.85 -38.93
CA LEU A 1008 -1.60 -7.75 -39.77
C LEU A 1008 -0.74 -7.60 -41.03
N GLY A 1009 -1.36 -7.17 -42.12
CA GLY A 1009 -0.71 -6.89 -43.39
C GLY A 1009 -0.58 -8.13 -44.26
N LEU A 1010 -1.02 -7.98 -45.50
CA LEU A 1010 -1.20 -9.09 -46.44
C LEU A 1010 -0.51 -8.89 -47.79
N GLU A 1011 -0.23 -7.65 -48.15
CA GLU A 1011 0.32 -7.32 -49.45
C GLU A 1011 1.21 -6.09 -49.34
N PHE A 1012 2.08 -5.95 -50.34
CA PHE A 1012 3.05 -4.87 -50.40
C PHE A 1012 3.47 -4.60 -51.85
N SER A 1013 4.08 -3.45 -52.07
CA SER A 1013 4.86 -3.14 -53.27
C SER A 1013 6.25 -2.64 -52.89
N ASP A 1014 7.25 -2.99 -53.69
CA ASP A 1014 8.67 -2.72 -53.45
C ASP A 1014 9.42 -2.39 -54.75
N ARG A 1015 10.57 -1.75 -54.62
CA ARG A 1015 11.66 -1.70 -55.58
C ARG A 1015 12.90 -2.39 -54.99
N LEU A 1016 13.20 -3.58 -55.52
CA LEU A 1016 14.39 -4.37 -55.15
C LEU A 1016 15.69 -3.60 -55.43
N GLU A 1017 16.79 -4.02 -54.81
CA GLU A 1017 18.11 -3.37 -54.97
C GLU A 1017 18.62 -3.37 -56.42
N ASN A 1018 18.23 -4.37 -57.22
CA ASN A 1018 18.53 -4.44 -58.66
C ASN A 1018 17.68 -3.46 -59.51
N GLY A 1019 16.81 -2.66 -58.88
CA GLY A 1019 15.93 -1.68 -59.50
C GLY A 1019 14.57 -2.22 -59.95
N GLN A 1020 14.35 -3.54 -59.88
CA GLN A 1020 13.12 -4.22 -60.28
C GLN A 1020 11.96 -3.83 -59.37
N ARG A 1021 10.83 -3.46 -59.96
CA ARG A 1021 9.60 -3.14 -59.23
C ARG A 1021 8.77 -4.39 -59.07
N VAL A 1022 8.38 -4.71 -57.84
CA VAL A 1022 7.63 -5.92 -57.49
C VAL A 1022 6.43 -5.59 -56.62
N MET A 1023 5.39 -6.41 -56.73
CA MET A 1023 4.23 -6.44 -55.83
C MET A 1023 4.03 -7.88 -55.36
N GLY A 1024 3.53 -8.08 -54.15
CA GLY A 1024 3.45 -9.44 -53.62
C GLY A 1024 2.47 -9.62 -52.47
N LEU A 1025 2.20 -10.89 -52.17
CA LEU A 1025 1.43 -11.32 -51.01
C LEU A 1025 2.34 -11.88 -49.93
N VAL A 1026 1.98 -11.60 -48.68
CA VAL A 1026 2.58 -12.21 -47.50
C VAL A 1026 1.47 -12.73 -46.58
N PRO A 1027 1.70 -13.82 -45.83
CA PRO A 1027 0.67 -14.37 -44.95
C PRO A 1027 0.29 -13.43 -43.79
N ALA A 1028 1.27 -12.67 -43.30
CA ALA A 1028 1.18 -11.69 -42.21
C ALA A 1028 2.41 -10.77 -42.23
N LYS A 1029 2.43 -9.75 -41.36
CA LYS A 1029 3.53 -8.77 -41.16
C LYS A 1029 3.84 -7.93 -42.41
N GLY A 1030 2.86 -7.77 -43.31
CA GLY A 1030 3.01 -6.96 -44.53
C GLY A 1030 3.03 -5.45 -44.28
N LEU A 1031 2.41 -4.98 -43.19
CA LEU A 1031 2.48 -3.59 -42.75
C LEU A 1031 3.84 -3.33 -42.09
N ALA A 1032 4.89 -3.26 -42.91
CA ALA A 1032 6.27 -3.19 -42.45
C ALA A 1032 7.11 -2.28 -43.35
N THR A 1033 8.32 -1.94 -42.92
CA THR A 1033 9.33 -1.29 -43.77
C THR A 1033 10.11 -2.30 -44.60
N THR A 1034 10.18 -3.55 -44.15
CA THR A 1034 10.78 -4.67 -44.89
C THR A 1034 10.01 -5.95 -44.66
N VAL A 1035 9.91 -6.81 -45.68
CA VAL A 1035 9.24 -8.12 -45.61
C VAL A 1035 10.11 -9.20 -46.23
N ALA A 1036 10.02 -10.42 -45.71
CA ALA A 1036 10.58 -11.60 -46.37
C ALA A 1036 9.46 -12.26 -47.18
N ALA A 1037 9.53 -12.16 -48.50
CA ALA A 1037 8.48 -12.61 -49.41
C ALA A 1037 8.87 -13.91 -50.12
N ASP A 1038 7.89 -14.78 -50.34
CA ASP A 1038 8.04 -15.98 -51.17
C ASP A 1038 7.96 -15.57 -52.66
N PRO A 1039 8.98 -15.87 -53.48
CA PRO A 1039 8.98 -15.54 -54.90
C PRO A 1039 7.76 -16.05 -55.67
N ASN A 1040 7.11 -17.14 -55.24
CA ASN A 1040 5.91 -17.67 -55.88
C ASN A 1040 4.67 -16.79 -55.70
N PHE A 1041 4.70 -15.88 -54.73
CA PHE A 1041 3.64 -14.93 -54.41
C PHE A 1041 4.07 -13.49 -54.71
N MET A 1042 5.04 -13.32 -55.62
CA MET A 1042 5.51 -12.04 -56.12
C MET A 1042 5.28 -11.94 -57.62
N TRP A 1043 5.02 -10.72 -58.07
CA TRP A 1043 4.83 -10.38 -59.48
C TRP A 1043 5.59 -9.11 -59.81
N ASP A 1044 6.08 -9.03 -61.04
CA ASP A 1044 6.66 -7.81 -61.58
C ASP A 1044 5.57 -6.74 -61.74
N VAL A 1045 5.89 -5.51 -61.33
CA VAL A 1045 5.00 -4.37 -61.52
C VAL A 1045 5.15 -3.87 -62.96
N PRO A 1046 4.06 -3.81 -63.76
CA PRO A 1046 4.08 -3.28 -65.12
C PRO A 1046 4.65 -1.86 -65.19
N ASP A 1047 5.25 -1.52 -66.33
CA ASP A 1047 5.99 -0.25 -66.41
C ASP A 1047 5.12 0.99 -66.23
N ASP A 1048 3.88 0.89 -66.72
CA ASP A 1048 2.84 1.93 -66.67
C ASP A 1048 2.17 2.05 -65.29
N TRP A 1049 2.52 1.20 -64.33
CA TRP A 1049 1.94 1.24 -62.98
C TRP A 1049 2.90 1.91 -61.99
N SER A 1050 2.34 2.79 -61.18
CA SER A 1050 2.99 3.26 -59.96
C SER A 1050 3.04 2.12 -58.92
N LEU A 1051 3.98 2.20 -57.97
CA LEU A 1051 4.03 1.26 -56.85
C LEU A 1051 2.77 1.38 -55.96
N GLU A 1052 2.20 2.58 -55.86
CA GLU A 1052 0.94 2.81 -55.13
C GLU A 1052 -0.22 2.03 -55.76
N GLU A 1053 -0.43 2.15 -57.08
CA GLU A 1053 -1.46 1.39 -57.80
C GLU A 1053 -1.21 -0.12 -57.69
N ALA A 1054 0.03 -0.55 -57.91
CA ALA A 1054 0.43 -1.95 -57.85
C ALA A 1054 0.13 -2.58 -56.50
N SER A 1055 0.29 -1.83 -55.40
CA SER A 1055 0.02 -2.33 -54.05
C SER A 1055 -1.43 -2.76 -53.85
N THR A 1056 -2.40 -2.22 -54.61
CA THR A 1056 -3.84 -2.48 -54.46
C THR A 1056 -4.36 -3.76 -55.12
N VAL A 1057 -3.51 -4.43 -55.90
CA VAL A 1057 -3.90 -5.52 -56.80
C VAL A 1057 -3.81 -6.92 -56.17
N PRO A 1058 -2.72 -7.30 -55.47
CA PRO A 1058 -2.46 -8.69 -55.11
C PRO A 1058 -3.61 -9.40 -54.38
N VAL A 1059 -4.13 -8.86 -53.28
CA VAL A 1059 -5.21 -9.50 -52.50
C VAL A 1059 -6.53 -9.45 -53.26
N ALA A 1060 -6.89 -8.29 -53.80
CA ALA A 1060 -8.19 -8.07 -54.43
C ALA A 1060 -8.40 -8.98 -55.65
N TYR A 1061 -7.44 -8.98 -56.58
CA TYR A 1061 -7.55 -9.75 -57.81
C TYR A 1061 -7.29 -11.24 -57.59
N SER A 1062 -6.35 -11.64 -56.72
CA SER A 1062 -6.16 -13.06 -56.40
C SER A 1062 -7.41 -13.66 -55.78
N THR A 1063 -8.07 -12.94 -54.87
CA THR A 1063 -9.32 -13.38 -54.23
C THR A 1063 -10.44 -13.51 -55.25
N ALA A 1064 -10.64 -12.49 -56.09
CA ALA A 1064 -11.69 -12.49 -57.10
C ALA A 1064 -11.47 -13.58 -58.16
N TYR A 1065 -10.25 -13.76 -58.64
CA TYR A 1065 -9.90 -14.79 -59.62
C TYR A 1065 -10.04 -16.20 -59.03
N TYR A 1066 -9.57 -16.42 -57.80
CA TYR A 1066 -9.74 -17.70 -57.11
C TYR A 1066 -11.23 -18.04 -56.91
N ALA A 1067 -12.04 -17.07 -56.48
CA ALA A 1067 -13.46 -17.28 -56.23
C ALA A 1067 -14.25 -17.52 -57.53
N LEU A 1068 -14.09 -16.66 -58.53
CA LEU A 1068 -14.90 -16.71 -59.76
C LEU A 1068 -14.41 -17.79 -60.74
N ILE A 1069 -13.10 -17.87 -60.98
CA ILE A 1069 -12.54 -18.72 -62.04
C ILE A 1069 -12.17 -20.10 -61.52
N MET A 1070 -11.39 -20.16 -60.43
CA MET A 1070 -10.86 -21.43 -59.93
C MET A 1070 -11.90 -22.26 -59.17
N ARG A 1071 -12.74 -21.62 -58.36
CA ARG A 1071 -13.77 -22.30 -57.56
C ARG A 1071 -15.16 -22.23 -58.18
N GLY A 1072 -15.54 -21.06 -58.69
CA GLY A 1072 -16.84 -20.81 -59.29
C GLY A 1072 -16.96 -21.28 -60.74
N HIS A 1073 -15.83 -21.48 -61.43
CA HIS A 1073 -15.77 -21.86 -62.84
C HIS A 1073 -16.63 -20.98 -63.77
N LEU A 1074 -16.70 -19.67 -63.48
CA LEU A 1074 -17.49 -18.70 -64.23
C LEU A 1074 -17.11 -18.71 -65.71
N ARG A 1075 -18.13 -18.81 -66.57
CA ARG A 1075 -17.97 -18.88 -68.03
C ARG A 1075 -18.45 -17.60 -68.71
N LYS A 1076 -17.98 -17.41 -69.94
CA LYS A 1076 -18.34 -16.28 -70.80
C LYS A 1076 -19.87 -16.17 -70.95
N GLY A 1077 -20.42 -14.99 -70.70
CA GLY A 1077 -21.84 -14.70 -70.87
C GLY A 1077 -22.77 -15.17 -69.73
N GLU A 1078 -22.23 -15.68 -68.63
CA GLU A 1078 -23.03 -16.03 -67.46
C GLU A 1078 -23.48 -14.79 -66.65
N ARG A 1079 -24.35 -15.01 -65.66
CA ARG A 1079 -24.83 -13.96 -64.73
C ARG A 1079 -24.20 -14.14 -63.37
N VAL A 1080 -23.70 -13.04 -62.78
CA VAL A 1080 -23.06 -13.07 -61.46
C VAL A 1080 -23.57 -11.94 -60.58
N LEU A 1081 -23.84 -12.25 -59.31
CA LEU A 1081 -24.15 -11.27 -58.27
C LEU A 1081 -22.90 -11.05 -57.39
N ILE A 1082 -22.38 -9.83 -57.40
CA ILE A 1082 -21.21 -9.42 -56.65
C ILE A 1082 -21.64 -8.46 -55.55
N HIS A 1083 -21.62 -8.91 -54.30
CA HIS A 1083 -21.90 -8.04 -53.17
C HIS A 1083 -20.76 -7.04 -52.91
N SER A 1084 -21.11 -5.90 -52.31
CA SER A 1084 -20.17 -4.82 -51.95
C SER A 1084 -19.27 -4.38 -53.11
N GLY A 1085 -19.85 -4.08 -54.27
CA GLY A 1085 -19.10 -3.75 -55.49
C GLY A 1085 -18.15 -2.56 -55.37
N SER A 1086 -18.40 -1.65 -54.41
CA SER A 1086 -17.53 -0.51 -54.12
C SER A 1086 -16.25 -0.86 -53.36
N GLY A 1087 -16.11 -2.07 -52.81
CA GLY A 1087 -14.90 -2.53 -52.12
C GLY A 1087 -13.85 -3.14 -53.07
N GLY A 1088 -12.60 -3.28 -52.62
CA GLY A 1088 -11.48 -3.73 -53.47
C GLY A 1088 -11.72 -5.06 -54.19
N VAL A 1089 -12.10 -6.12 -53.46
CA VAL A 1089 -12.46 -7.43 -54.07
C VAL A 1089 -13.68 -7.31 -54.98
N GLY A 1090 -14.65 -6.46 -54.63
CA GLY A 1090 -15.85 -6.22 -55.42
C GLY A 1090 -15.51 -5.62 -56.79
N GLN A 1091 -14.69 -4.58 -56.81
CA GLN A 1091 -14.23 -3.95 -58.06
C GLN A 1091 -13.42 -4.91 -58.93
N ALA A 1092 -12.48 -5.67 -58.34
CA ALA A 1092 -11.71 -6.68 -59.05
C ALA A 1092 -12.61 -7.79 -59.64
N ALA A 1093 -13.59 -8.27 -58.88
CA ALA A 1093 -14.55 -9.27 -59.34
C ALA A 1093 -15.43 -8.74 -60.49
N ILE A 1094 -15.87 -7.49 -60.42
CA ILE A 1094 -16.63 -6.83 -61.50
C ILE A 1094 -15.77 -6.75 -62.77
N ALA A 1095 -14.51 -6.29 -62.64
CA ALA A 1095 -13.60 -6.19 -63.78
C ALA A 1095 -13.34 -7.54 -64.45
N ILE A 1096 -13.11 -8.60 -63.68
CA ILE A 1096 -12.93 -9.97 -64.19
C ILE A 1096 -14.21 -10.49 -64.86
N ALA A 1097 -15.38 -10.31 -64.24
CA ALA A 1097 -16.65 -10.77 -64.80
C ALA A 1097 -17.00 -10.05 -66.12
N LEU A 1098 -16.78 -8.73 -66.18
CA LEU A 1098 -17.02 -7.93 -67.38
C LEU A 1098 -16.05 -8.28 -68.52
N SER A 1099 -14.79 -8.62 -68.22
CA SER A 1099 -13.83 -9.05 -69.25
C SER A 1099 -14.24 -10.37 -69.92
N LEU A 1100 -14.99 -11.22 -69.20
CA LEU A 1100 -15.65 -12.41 -69.74
C LEU A 1100 -17.03 -12.12 -70.35
N GLY A 1101 -17.44 -10.86 -70.47
CA GLY A 1101 -18.75 -10.48 -71.02
C GLY A 1101 -19.94 -11.03 -70.23
N CYS A 1102 -19.77 -11.24 -68.92
CA CYS A 1102 -20.86 -11.67 -68.03
C CYS A 1102 -21.81 -10.51 -67.73
N GLU A 1103 -23.07 -10.82 -67.42
CA GLU A 1103 -24.02 -9.85 -66.88
C GLU A 1103 -23.85 -9.76 -65.35
N VAL A 1104 -23.51 -8.56 -64.87
CA VAL A 1104 -23.12 -8.33 -63.47
C VAL A 1104 -24.22 -7.60 -62.70
N PHE A 1105 -24.65 -8.19 -61.60
CA PHE A 1105 -25.46 -7.55 -60.57
C PHE A 1105 -24.57 -7.19 -59.40
N THR A 1106 -24.75 -6.01 -58.80
CA THR A 1106 -23.98 -5.63 -57.61
C THR A 1106 -24.81 -4.88 -56.57
N THR A 1107 -24.38 -4.95 -55.32
CA THR A 1107 -24.96 -4.19 -54.20
C THR A 1107 -23.93 -3.21 -53.65
N VAL A 1108 -24.32 -1.97 -53.39
CA VAL A 1108 -23.49 -0.93 -52.75
C VAL A 1108 -24.24 -0.29 -51.59
N GLY A 1109 -23.53 0.12 -50.53
CA GLY A 1109 -24.16 0.65 -49.31
C GLY A 1109 -24.64 2.10 -49.42
N LYS A 1110 -23.98 2.91 -50.25
CA LYS A 1110 -24.44 4.21 -50.74
C LYS A 1110 -24.03 4.30 -52.21
N CYS A 1111 -24.95 4.74 -53.06
CA CYS A 1111 -24.69 5.01 -54.47
C CYS A 1111 -23.86 6.29 -54.63
#